data_AF-A0A1L3ETU2-F1
#
_entry.id   AF-A0A1L3ETU2-F1
#
_cell.length_a   1.000
_cell.length_b   1.000
_cell.length_c   1.000
_cell.angle_alpha   90.00
_cell.angle_beta   90.00
_cell.angle_gamma   90.00
#
_symmetry.space_group_name_H-M   'P 1'
#
loop_
_entity.id
_entity.type
_entity.pdbx_description
1 polymer ?
#
loop_
_entity_poly.entity_id
_entity_poly.type
_entity_poly.pdbx_seq_one_letter_code
_entity_poly.pdbx_strand_id
1 'polypeptide(L)'
;MPEAVGTIRDMFSGIVAADRIVAWESLAPTASMWPENRSRGLVAERLRESFLESLDPDVILTASMVDGFVDSVVTSVPANSRALQVAILFDLIPLAMPEAYLVKEGQSAWYMRKVDHLARCDLLLGISESACGEAVRMLRASPERVVNISAAVSGEFRKLPGSLSAAAVGNKHGIGKPFVMYAGGFDPRKNLVALVHAYAALPRAIRAGHQLVMVGNIDTKEFDELTEARDACGMAKDELVFTGFVSDAELIRLYNTCALYVFPSTHEGFGLPALEAMSCGAVVIGASTTSLPEVIGANEALFDPASVPDITAKLAEGLTDEAFRQRMREHAAVQAARFSWESSADRAWTAIESAYGRKSADRSESNVRRVAEGARVAVLTTSAVTPDELAGVLGYVPANVDIFCRSRTAIAGEMPGGWRLHALGAFDPPSFDHIVVKVDDAADAHDLLRAVARCPATLLMTSGHPSSVYRALAESDPPLLAAMLYRWGGYRALDVMGALGPDRFDALPAAVLAFGDPAWCSSGESAERQVACSALIDELVAMPGVAEWPAAETLRLATAISANTPPASSLKSLYVDISHLVTEDAKTGIQRVVRHIVAELLATPPDGYRVEPVYIQPDGVFRYARSYCVNRFHPGVVLPDDSPVDFRPGDTFLGLDLAAHLVPYLRDTYVRMRSRGVDIHFVVYDLLPLFRPDCFDEAGLPTFRLWYEAIAELAEGIICISRTVADEFKQWLPQAMPMRGRPVRIGWFHLGADLVPTAEADDVEGVLPFDLGGKPSFLMVGTIEPRKGHAQTLAAFEALWARGHDVNLVLIGKPGWRVESLVTRLRDHAEIGKHLFWLDRADDAQLIAMYQTASALLAPSEGEGFGLPLIEAAQYGRPIIARDLPVFEEVAGEHAFYFSGVQPEPMADAIERWLGLFATGDEPRSTGLPWLTWRDSARQLAEVAVGGRWYESWMPGAVRHFVASDYRAQSTTGELVRGQRIAIGTSGLLYATPTFAVSAGEYQLRVMGSRDGDSGSAWVDVEAHGGAWRLASSELTAGEGAIGNIDIRIPEDVRDLRIRIMVNGGATIVFGSIELSPAA
;
A
#
# COMPACT_ATOMS: atom_id res chain seq x y z
N MET A 1 5.70 -9.63 8.01
CA MET A 1 6.17 -8.44 7.27
C MET A 1 5.02 -7.92 6.41
N PRO A 2 4.30 -6.86 6.84
CA PRO A 2 3.20 -6.27 6.07
C PRO A 2 3.59 -5.87 4.64
N GLU A 3 4.85 -5.47 4.44
CA GLU A 3 5.44 -5.15 3.12
C GLU A 3 5.36 -6.31 2.11
N ALA A 4 5.52 -7.55 2.58
CA ALA A 4 5.45 -8.74 1.72
C ALA A 4 4.03 -8.95 1.16
N VAL A 5 2.98 -8.62 1.93
CA VAL A 5 1.60 -8.73 1.47
C VAL A 5 1.31 -7.73 0.35
N GLY A 6 1.83 -6.51 0.46
CA GLY A 6 1.75 -5.52 -0.62
C GLY A 6 2.42 -6.03 -1.90
N THR A 7 3.61 -6.61 -1.78
CA THR A 7 4.33 -7.22 -2.91
C THR A 7 3.56 -8.39 -3.52
N ILE A 8 2.99 -9.28 -2.71
CA ILE A 8 2.17 -10.41 -3.18
C ILE A 8 0.92 -9.91 -3.90
N ARG A 9 0.21 -8.93 -3.33
CA ARG A 9 -0.93 -8.29 -4.00
C ARG A 9 -0.49 -7.75 -5.36
N ASP A 10 0.64 -7.05 -5.43
CA ASP A 10 1.17 -6.50 -6.67
C ASP A 10 1.49 -7.61 -7.69
N MET A 11 2.11 -8.71 -7.27
CA MET A 11 2.41 -9.87 -8.13
C MET A 11 1.15 -10.53 -8.73
N PHE A 12 0.08 -10.65 -7.96
CA PHE A 12 -1.19 -11.23 -8.44
C PHE A 12 -2.11 -10.23 -9.15
N SER A 13 -1.69 -8.96 -9.27
CA SER A 13 -2.46 -7.92 -9.93
C SER A 13 -2.73 -8.28 -11.39
N GLY A 14 -3.99 -8.15 -11.83
CA GLY A 14 -4.41 -8.51 -13.19
C GLY A 14 -4.62 -10.02 -13.40
N ILE A 15 -4.24 -10.87 -12.43
CA ILE A 15 -4.48 -12.32 -12.42
C ILE A 15 -5.64 -12.65 -11.47
N VAL A 16 -5.59 -12.11 -10.25
CA VAL A 16 -6.61 -12.28 -9.21
C VAL A 16 -7.19 -10.91 -8.86
N ALA A 17 -8.51 -10.83 -8.80
CA ALA A 17 -9.18 -9.60 -8.37
C ALA A 17 -8.78 -9.23 -6.92
N ALA A 18 -8.57 -7.95 -6.64
CA ALA A 18 -7.99 -7.49 -5.38
C ALA A 18 -8.83 -7.85 -4.13
N ASP A 19 -10.15 -7.95 -4.31
CA ASP A 19 -11.13 -8.38 -3.32
C ASP A 19 -11.08 -9.89 -3.03
N ARG A 20 -10.44 -10.68 -3.89
CA ARG A 20 -10.18 -12.12 -3.68
C ARG A 20 -8.81 -12.41 -3.08
N ILE A 21 -7.97 -11.40 -2.88
CA ILE A 21 -6.70 -11.52 -2.15
C ILE A 21 -6.97 -11.09 -0.71
N VAL A 22 -7.15 -12.07 0.17
CA VAL A 22 -7.44 -11.86 1.59
C VAL A 22 -6.21 -12.14 2.44
N ALA A 23 -6.05 -11.38 3.52
CA ALA A 23 -5.00 -11.55 4.49
C ALA A 23 -5.62 -11.81 5.87
N TRP A 24 -4.94 -12.62 6.69
CA TRP A 24 -5.30 -12.86 8.08
C TRP A 24 -4.20 -12.32 8.99
N GLU A 25 -4.57 -11.87 10.18
CA GLU A 25 -3.66 -11.35 11.19
C GLU A 25 -3.26 -12.46 12.17
N SER A 26 -1.95 -12.70 12.31
CA SER A 26 -1.39 -13.71 13.20
C SER A 26 -0.98 -13.12 14.56
N LEU A 27 -0.39 -13.93 15.45
CA LEU A 27 0.15 -13.52 16.76
C LEU A 27 1.67 -13.53 16.81
N ALA A 28 2.33 -12.99 15.77
CA ALA A 28 3.78 -12.94 15.71
C ALA A 28 4.39 -12.25 16.96
N PRO A 29 5.54 -12.73 17.48
CA PRO A 29 6.33 -13.85 16.96
C PRO A 29 5.75 -15.23 17.31
N THR A 30 5.78 -16.15 16.34
CA THR A 30 5.25 -17.54 16.48
C THR A 30 6.30 -18.62 16.19
N ALA A 31 7.55 -18.23 15.94
CA ALA A 31 8.65 -19.16 15.65
C ALA A 31 8.83 -20.19 16.77
N SER A 32 8.71 -21.47 16.40
CA SER A 32 8.68 -22.60 17.35
C SER A 32 10.04 -22.95 17.96
N MET A 33 11.15 -22.41 17.43
CA MET A 33 12.48 -22.55 18.02
C MET A 33 12.57 -21.87 19.41
N TRP A 34 11.66 -20.95 19.71
CA TRP A 34 11.56 -20.25 20.99
C TRP A 34 10.40 -20.84 21.80
N PRO A 35 10.65 -21.59 22.89
CA PRO A 35 9.62 -22.28 23.66
C PRO A 35 8.48 -21.37 24.18
N GLU A 36 8.78 -20.10 24.48
CA GLU A 36 7.82 -19.09 24.92
C GLU A 36 6.74 -18.76 23.87
N ASN A 37 7.01 -19.03 22.59
CA ASN A 37 6.04 -18.80 21.51
C ASN A 37 5.05 -19.96 21.36
N ARG A 38 5.17 -21.04 22.14
CA ARG A 38 4.32 -22.23 21.98
C ARG A 38 2.83 -21.91 22.07
N SER A 39 2.39 -21.20 23.11
CA SER A 39 0.97 -20.83 23.25
C SER A 39 0.53 -19.85 22.15
N ARG A 40 1.39 -18.90 21.73
CA ARG A 40 1.10 -18.02 20.59
C ARG A 40 0.91 -18.79 19.29
N GLY A 41 1.76 -19.79 19.04
CA GLY A 41 1.67 -20.67 17.88
C GLY A 41 0.35 -21.45 17.84
N LEU A 42 -0.05 -22.06 18.96
CA LEU A 42 -1.32 -22.80 19.05
C LEU A 42 -2.54 -21.90 18.84
N VAL A 43 -2.56 -20.71 19.47
CA VAL A 43 -3.63 -19.74 19.27
C VAL A 43 -3.66 -19.26 17.82
N ALA A 44 -2.50 -19.00 17.22
CA ALA A 44 -2.40 -18.59 15.82
C ALA A 44 -2.86 -19.69 14.84
N GLU A 45 -2.61 -20.97 15.13
CA GLU A 45 -3.13 -22.10 14.32
C GLU A 45 -4.66 -22.09 14.35
N ARG A 46 -5.28 -21.93 15.53
CA ARG A 46 -6.74 -21.90 15.66
C ARG A 46 -7.38 -20.65 15.05
N LEU A 47 -6.74 -19.48 15.17
CA LEU A 47 -7.16 -18.25 14.50
C LEU A 47 -7.13 -18.42 12.97
N ARG A 48 -6.05 -19.01 12.43
CA ARG A 48 -5.94 -19.31 11.00
C ARG A 48 -7.04 -20.23 10.53
N GLU A 49 -7.30 -21.31 11.26
CA GLU A 49 -8.37 -22.27 10.96
C GLU A 49 -9.73 -21.58 10.96
N SER A 50 -10.01 -20.76 11.98
CA SER A 50 -11.26 -20.00 12.06
C SER A 50 -11.44 -19.05 10.88
N PHE A 51 -10.38 -18.31 10.54
CA PHE A 51 -10.39 -17.38 9.43
C PHE A 51 -10.67 -18.10 8.11
N LEU A 52 -9.94 -19.18 7.82
CA LEU A 52 -10.09 -19.93 6.57
C LEU A 52 -11.49 -20.55 6.45
N GLU A 53 -12.03 -21.15 7.51
CA GLU A 53 -13.40 -21.71 7.49
C GLU A 53 -14.47 -20.61 7.36
N SER A 54 -14.22 -19.40 7.87
CA SER A 54 -15.16 -18.27 7.74
C SER A 54 -15.34 -17.79 6.29
N LEU A 55 -14.40 -18.13 5.39
CA LEU A 55 -14.49 -17.86 3.95
C LEU A 55 -15.38 -18.86 3.20
N ASP A 56 -15.90 -19.89 3.90
CA ASP A 56 -16.65 -21.02 3.35
C ASP A 56 -15.97 -21.67 2.11
N PRO A 57 -14.69 -22.07 2.19
CA PRO A 57 -13.96 -22.54 1.02
C PRO A 57 -14.33 -23.97 0.63
N ASP A 58 -14.36 -24.24 -0.67
CA ASP A 58 -14.49 -25.59 -1.22
C ASP A 58 -13.20 -26.41 -1.03
N VAL A 59 -12.05 -25.76 -1.26
CA VAL A 59 -10.71 -26.36 -1.22
C VAL A 59 -9.75 -25.39 -0.52
N ILE A 60 -8.93 -25.92 0.38
CA ILE A 60 -7.80 -25.21 0.98
C ILE A 60 -6.51 -25.89 0.52
N LEU A 61 -5.74 -25.20 -0.34
CA LEU A 61 -4.41 -25.65 -0.77
C LEU A 61 -3.32 -24.97 0.08
N THR A 62 -2.62 -25.77 0.87
CA THR A 62 -1.43 -25.32 1.62
C THR A 62 -0.17 -25.60 0.80
N ALA A 63 0.40 -24.53 0.23
CA ALA A 63 1.55 -24.62 -0.66
C ALA A 63 2.85 -25.09 0.04
N SER A 64 2.99 -24.82 1.34
CA SER A 64 4.07 -25.34 2.17
C SER A 64 3.53 -25.58 3.58
N MET A 65 3.64 -26.82 4.07
CA MET A 65 3.16 -27.19 5.40
C MET A 65 4.25 -27.03 6.48
N VAL A 66 5.52 -27.11 6.09
CA VAL A 66 6.67 -27.31 6.99
C VAL A 66 7.45 -26.00 7.17
N ASP A 67 6.74 -24.91 7.46
CA ASP A 67 7.30 -23.61 7.84
C ASP A 67 6.95 -23.27 9.31
N GLY A 68 7.66 -22.31 9.92
CA GLY A 68 7.35 -21.84 11.28
C GLY A 68 8.27 -22.33 12.40
N PHE A 69 9.38 -23.03 12.10
CA PHE A 69 10.36 -23.37 13.14
C PHE A 69 11.20 -22.14 13.53
N VAL A 70 11.82 -21.49 12.54
CA VAL A 70 12.68 -20.31 12.76
C VAL A 70 11.96 -18.99 12.47
N ASP A 71 10.95 -19.03 11.59
CA ASP A 71 10.15 -17.88 11.20
C ASP A 71 8.77 -17.88 11.88
N SER A 72 7.99 -16.81 11.71
CA SER A 72 6.65 -16.67 12.30
C SER A 72 5.52 -17.10 11.36
N VAL A 73 5.77 -18.09 10.49
CA VAL A 73 4.72 -18.69 9.66
C VAL A 73 3.94 -19.72 10.48
N VAL A 74 2.62 -19.73 10.29
CA VAL A 74 1.73 -20.68 10.94
C VAL A 74 0.88 -21.37 9.89
N THR A 75 0.92 -22.70 9.94
CA THR A 75 0.21 -23.63 9.05
C THR A 75 -0.45 -24.69 9.91
N SER A 76 -1.68 -25.06 9.56
CA SER A 76 -2.42 -26.09 10.25
C SER A 76 -3.53 -26.64 9.34
N VAL A 77 -4.06 -27.79 9.75
CA VAL A 77 -5.16 -28.50 9.10
C VAL A 77 -6.13 -28.85 10.22
N PRO A 78 -7.35 -28.27 10.24
CA PRO A 78 -8.29 -28.50 11.33
C PRO A 78 -8.73 -29.96 11.32
N ALA A 79 -9.05 -30.49 12.50
CA ALA A 79 -9.42 -31.90 12.65
C ALA A 79 -10.68 -32.28 11.85
N ASN A 80 -11.61 -31.33 11.69
CA ASN A 80 -12.86 -31.50 10.96
C ASN A 80 -13.10 -30.27 10.06
N SER A 81 -12.39 -30.17 8.94
CA SER A 81 -12.67 -29.15 7.94
C SER A 81 -13.88 -29.52 7.10
N ARG A 82 -14.73 -28.53 6.78
CA ARG A 82 -15.67 -28.72 5.67
C ARG A 82 -14.85 -28.85 4.39
N ALA A 83 -14.02 -27.86 4.07
CA ALA A 83 -13.22 -27.77 2.85
C ALA A 83 -12.33 -29.01 2.59
N LEU A 84 -12.08 -29.32 1.31
CA LEU A 84 -11.06 -30.29 0.93
C LEU A 84 -9.67 -29.76 1.31
N GLN A 85 -8.94 -30.48 2.15
CA GLN A 85 -7.61 -30.09 2.64
C GLN A 85 -6.52 -30.68 1.75
N VAL A 86 -5.80 -29.83 1.04
CA VAL A 86 -4.77 -30.22 0.06
C VAL A 86 -3.44 -29.62 0.48
N ALA A 87 -2.34 -30.38 0.38
CA ALA A 87 -0.99 -29.85 0.62
C ALA A 87 -0.01 -30.28 -0.48
N ILE A 88 0.92 -29.39 -0.81
CA ILE A 88 2.08 -29.75 -1.64
C ILE A 88 3.13 -30.42 -0.75
N LEU A 89 3.59 -31.59 -1.17
CA LEU A 89 4.62 -32.36 -0.50
C LEU A 89 5.93 -32.24 -1.28
N PHE A 90 6.87 -31.46 -0.74
CA PHE A 90 8.21 -31.33 -1.31
C PHE A 90 9.07 -32.56 -1.01
N ASP A 91 9.27 -32.87 0.26
CA ASP A 91 10.03 -34.02 0.71
C ASP A 91 9.72 -34.38 2.17
N LEU A 92 10.22 -35.54 2.62
CA LEU A 92 10.24 -35.96 4.02
C LEU A 92 11.67 -36.20 4.51
N ILE A 93 12.66 -35.45 3.97
CA ILE A 93 14.08 -35.61 4.29
C ILE A 93 14.33 -35.53 5.80
N PRO A 94 13.78 -34.56 6.55
CA PRO A 94 14.00 -34.52 8.00
C PRO A 94 13.47 -35.75 8.74
N LEU A 95 12.41 -36.41 8.23
CA LEU A 95 11.89 -37.65 8.79
C LEU A 95 12.76 -38.86 8.42
N ALA A 96 13.34 -38.86 7.22
CA ALA A 96 14.24 -39.91 6.75
C ALA A 96 15.62 -39.84 7.41
N MET A 97 16.06 -38.63 7.77
CA MET A 97 17.39 -38.34 8.33
C MET A 97 17.29 -37.50 9.62
N PRO A 98 16.60 -37.98 10.67
CA PRO A 98 16.32 -37.18 11.86
C PRO A 98 17.59 -36.72 12.59
N GLU A 99 18.65 -37.54 12.56
CA GLU A 99 19.92 -37.21 13.21
C GLU A 99 20.71 -36.09 12.50
N ALA A 100 20.35 -35.78 11.25
CA ALA A 100 20.96 -34.67 10.51
C ALA A 100 20.12 -33.38 10.61
N TYR A 101 18.78 -33.48 10.60
CA TYR A 101 17.90 -32.31 10.46
C TYR A 101 17.05 -31.96 11.68
N LEU A 102 16.86 -32.89 12.63
CA LEU A 102 16.00 -32.71 13.81
C LEU A 102 16.83 -32.63 15.11
N VAL A 103 18.00 -32.00 15.03
CA VAL A 103 19.00 -31.95 16.11
C VAL A 103 18.77 -30.83 17.10
N LYS A 104 18.02 -29.78 16.74
CA LYS A 104 17.76 -28.64 17.63
C LYS A 104 16.67 -29.00 18.64
N GLU A 105 16.79 -28.45 19.85
CA GLU A 105 15.80 -28.63 20.91
C GLU A 105 14.41 -28.20 20.42
N GLY A 106 13.39 -29.02 20.70
CA GLY A 106 12.00 -28.78 20.28
C GLY A 106 11.71 -29.01 18.79
N GLN A 107 12.72 -29.09 17.91
CA GLN A 107 12.56 -29.22 16.45
C GLN A 107 11.87 -30.53 16.06
N SER A 108 12.26 -31.65 16.67
CA SER A 108 11.62 -32.95 16.42
C SER A 108 10.13 -32.93 16.80
N ALA A 109 9.79 -32.42 18.00
CA ALA A 109 8.41 -32.32 18.45
C ALA A 109 7.57 -31.35 17.57
N TRP A 110 8.17 -30.27 17.08
CA TRP A 110 7.53 -29.37 16.11
C TRP A 110 7.29 -30.05 14.76
N TYR A 111 8.31 -30.70 14.22
CA TYR A 111 8.24 -31.33 12.89
C TYR A 111 7.23 -32.48 12.89
N MET A 112 7.17 -33.27 13.96
CA MET A 112 6.15 -34.32 14.10
C MET A 112 4.72 -33.77 14.12
N ARG A 113 4.47 -32.56 14.67
CA ARG A 113 3.15 -31.91 14.52
C ARG A 113 2.85 -31.56 13.07
N LYS A 114 3.84 -31.10 12.30
CA LYS A 114 3.66 -30.82 10.86
C LYS A 114 3.41 -32.10 10.06
N VAL A 115 4.07 -33.20 10.42
CA VAL A 115 3.78 -34.55 9.91
C VAL A 115 2.33 -34.96 10.20
N ASP A 116 1.83 -34.70 11.42
CA ASP A 116 0.42 -34.96 11.77
C ASP A 116 -0.57 -34.09 10.98
N HIS A 117 -0.18 -32.86 10.59
CA HIS A 117 -0.99 -32.03 9.70
C HIS A 117 -0.99 -32.57 8.27
N LEU A 118 0.17 -32.96 7.72
CA LEU A 118 0.26 -33.60 6.40
C LEU A 118 -0.56 -34.89 6.33
N ALA A 119 -0.52 -35.71 7.39
CA ALA A 119 -1.31 -36.95 7.47
C ALA A 119 -2.82 -36.72 7.54
N ARG A 120 -3.26 -35.52 7.98
CA ARG A 120 -4.67 -35.10 8.02
C ARG A 120 -5.19 -34.54 6.69
N CYS A 121 -4.32 -34.22 5.73
CA CYS A 121 -4.76 -33.75 4.42
C CYS A 121 -5.58 -34.82 3.69
N ASP A 122 -6.61 -34.39 2.97
CA ASP A 122 -7.42 -35.26 2.10
C ASP A 122 -6.65 -35.64 0.83
N LEU A 123 -5.73 -34.78 0.38
CA LEU A 123 -4.91 -34.96 -0.82
C LEU A 123 -3.50 -34.37 -0.61
N LEU A 124 -2.48 -35.13 -0.98
CA LEU A 124 -1.08 -34.71 -1.02
C LEU A 124 -0.60 -34.66 -2.47
N LEU A 125 -0.06 -33.52 -2.88
CA LEU A 125 0.50 -33.27 -4.20
C LEU A 125 2.03 -33.36 -4.11
N GLY A 126 2.60 -34.52 -4.44
CA GLY A 126 4.05 -34.73 -4.39
C GLY A 126 4.75 -34.18 -5.61
N ILE A 127 5.95 -33.60 -5.44
CA ILE A 127 6.72 -33.04 -6.56
C ILE A 127 7.51 -34.09 -7.35
N SER A 128 7.57 -35.34 -6.89
CA SER A 128 8.28 -36.47 -7.52
C SER A 128 7.61 -37.80 -7.17
N GLU A 129 7.86 -38.86 -7.95
CA GLU A 129 7.42 -40.21 -7.53
C GLU A 129 8.12 -40.64 -6.23
N SER A 130 9.37 -40.19 -6.01
CA SER A 130 10.11 -40.45 -4.78
C SER A 130 9.39 -39.88 -3.56
N ALA A 131 9.01 -38.60 -3.60
CA ALA A 131 8.27 -37.94 -2.52
C ALA A 131 6.90 -38.59 -2.29
N CYS A 132 6.18 -38.96 -3.36
CA CYS A 132 4.92 -39.70 -3.26
C CYS A 132 5.09 -41.06 -2.57
N GLY A 133 6.13 -41.81 -2.95
CA GLY A 133 6.44 -43.10 -2.33
C GLY A 133 6.84 -42.98 -0.86
N GLU A 134 7.48 -41.89 -0.47
CA GLU A 134 7.76 -41.57 0.94
C GLU A 134 6.51 -41.22 1.72
N ALA A 135 5.58 -40.45 1.15
CA ALA A 135 4.29 -40.16 1.79
C ALA A 135 3.55 -41.44 2.16
N VAL A 136 3.47 -42.39 1.22
CA VAL A 136 2.79 -43.68 1.43
C VAL A 136 3.50 -44.51 2.49
N ARG A 137 4.83 -44.56 2.49
CA ARG A 137 5.61 -45.39 3.44
C ARG A 137 5.68 -44.79 4.84
N MET A 138 5.94 -43.48 4.94
CA MET A 138 6.34 -42.81 6.18
C MET A 138 5.16 -42.10 6.85
N LEU A 139 4.25 -41.48 6.08
CA LEU A 139 3.02 -40.89 6.61
C LEU A 139 1.86 -41.91 6.69
N ARG A 140 2.04 -43.10 6.09
CA ARG A 140 0.99 -44.11 5.92
C ARG A 140 -0.22 -43.57 5.16
N ALA A 141 0.01 -42.62 4.25
CA ALA A 141 -1.03 -42.06 3.40
C ALA A 141 -1.55 -43.14 2.44
N SER A 142 -2.87 -43.15 2.20
CA SER A 142 -3.46 -44.04 1.20
C SER A 142 -3.01 -43.62 -0.20
N PRO A 143 -2.58 -44.55 -1.10
CA PRO A 143 -2.05 -44.19 -2.41
C PRO A 143 -2.99 -43.34 -3.28
N GLU A 144 -4.30 -43.54 -3.14
CA GLU A 144 -5.35 -42.76 -3.82
C GLU A 144 -5.41 -41.27 -3.40
N ARG A 145 -4.76 -40.90 -2.29
CA ARG A 145 -4.66 -39.53 -1.78
C ARG A 145 -3.32 -38.88 -2.07
N VAL A 146 -2.43 -39.54 -2.81
CA VAL A 146 -1.10 -39.03 -3.13
C VAL A 146 -0.96 -38.97 -4.64
N VAL A 147 -0.77 -37.77 -5.18
CA VAL A 147 -0.65 -37.56 -6.62
C VAL A 147 0.67 -36.86 -6.91
N ASN A 148 1.48 -37.45 -7.79
CA ASN A 148 2.66 -36.77 -8.32
C ASN A 148 2.20 -35.66 -9.27
N ILE A 149 2.64 -34.43 -9.01
CA ILE A 149 2.40 -33.26 -9.85
C ILE A 149 3.67 -32.78 -10.56
N SER A 150 4.82 -33.42 -10.31
CA SER A 150 6.13 -33.02 -10.81
C SER A 150 6.53 -31.58 -10.43
N ALA A 151 7.62 -31.07 -11.00
CA ALA A 151 8.08 -29.69 -10.89
C ALA A 151 8.70 -29.25 -12.23
N ALA A 152 9.12 -27.99 -12.33
CA ALA A 152 9.74 -27.43 -13.53
C ALA A 152 10.76 -26.33 -13.19
N VAL A 153 11.41 -25.77 -14.21
CA VAL A 153 12.37 -24.66 -14.09
C VAL A 153 11.82 -23.37 -14.70
N SER A 154 12.30 -22.21 -14.24
CA SER A 154 11.91 -20.92 -14.82
C SER A 154 12.49 -20.75 -16.24
N GLY A 155 11.81 -20.00 -17.10
CA GLY A 155 12.15 -19.87 -18.53
C GLY A 155 13.46 -19.14 -18.83
N GLU A 156 14.09 -18.52 -17.82
CA GLU A 156 15.42 -17.91 -17.92
C GLU A 156 16.55 -18.96 -17.99
N PHE A 157 16.36 -20.14 -17.40
CA PHE A 157 17.27 -21.28 -17.51
C PHE A 157 17.14 -21.92 -18.87
N ARG A 158 17.80 -21.30 -19.85
CA ARG A 158 17.78 -21.73 -21.24
C ARG A 158 19.17 -21.66 -21.85
N LYS A 159 19.34 -22.37 -22.96
CA LYS A 159 20.52 -22.22 -23.81
C LYS A 159 20.63 -20.80 -24.35
N LEU A 160 21.75 -20.14 -24.09
CA LEU A 160 22.00 -18.77 -24.52
C LEU A 160 22.53 -18.73 -25.97
N PRO A 161 22.16 -17.73 -26.79
CA PRO A 161 22.65 -17.58 -28.16
C PRO A 161 24.10 -17.08 -28.20
N GLY A 162 24.87 -17.54 -29.19
CA GLY A 162 26.26 -17.10 -29.44
C GLY A 162 27.34 -17.93 -28.72
N SER A 163 28.61 -17.60 -28.95
CA SER A 163 29.75 -18.22 -28.25
C SER A 163 30.00 -17.51 -26.93
N LEU A 164 29.64 -18.15 -25.82
CA LEU A 164 29.97 -17.65 -24.48
C LEU A 164 31.40 -18.03 -24.09
N SER A 165 32.15 -17.07 -23.58
CA SER A 165 33.46 -17.34 -22.98
C SER A 165 33.28 -17.70 -21.51
N ALA A 166 33.60 -18.95 -21.15
CA ALA A 166 33.65 -19.40 -19.75
C ALA A 166 34.57 -18.50 -18.88
N ALA A 167 35.64 -17.97 -19.48
CA ALA A 167 36.61 -17.10 -18.81
C ALA A 167 36.04 -15.71 -18.45
N ALA A 168 35.06 -15.20 -19.20
CA ALA A 168 34.50 -13.86 -18.97
C ALA A 168 33.69 -13.76 -17.66
N VAL A 169 33.03 -14.86 -17.27
CA VAL A 169 32.29 -14.96 -16.00
C VAL A 169 33.16 -15.62 -14.92
N GLY A 170 33.91 -16.65 -15.31
CA GLY A 170 34.62 -17.52 -14.39
C GLY A 170 35.86 -16.93 -13.72
N ASN A 171 36.60 -16.05 -14.40
CA ASN A 171 37.89 -15.55 -13.90
C ASN A 171 37.78 -14.84 -12.55
N LYS A 172 36.70 -14.09 -12.32
CA LYS A 172 36.49 -13.39 -11.03
C LYS A 172 36.22 -14.35 -9.87
N HIS A 173 35.80 -15.57 -10.16
CA HIS A 173 35.55 -16.64 -9.18
C HIS A 173 36.69 -17.67 -9.15
N GLY A 174 37.82 -17.43 -9.83
CA GLY A 174 38.95 -18.38 -9.88
C GLY A 174 38.78 -19.54 -10.87
N ILE A 175 37.81 -19.47 -11.77
CA ILE A 175 37.59 -20.46 -12.83
C ILE A 175 38.41 -20.04 -14.06
N GLY A 176 39.49 -20.77 -14.33
CA GLY A 176 40.42 -20.52 -15.43
C GLY A 176 40.56 -21.65 -16.45
N LYS A 177 39.88 -22.79 -16.22
CA LYS A 177 39.90 -23.98 -17.10
C LYS A 177 38.46 -24.45 -17.37
N PRO A 178 38.24 -25.32 -18.38
CA PRO A 178 37.01 -26.11 -18.45
C PRO A 178 36.71 -26.77 -17.10
N PHE A 179 35.45 -26.93 -16.73
CA PHE A 179 35.13 -27.32 -15.36
C PHE A 179 33.96 -28.29 -15.23
N VAL A 180 34.06 -29.15 -14.22
CA VAL A 180 32.96 -29.92 -13.66
C VAL A 180 32.25 -29.03 -12.65
N MET A 181 30.93 -28.91 -12.75
CA MET A 181 30.14 -28.01 -11.92
C MET A 181 29.20 -28.77 -10.99
N TYR A 182 29.17 -28.33 -9.74
CA TYR A 182 28.10 -28.60 -8.79
C TYR A 182 27.45 -27.27 -8.39
N ALA A 183 26.13 -27.25 -8.25
CA ALA A 183 25.39 -26.11 -7.70
C ALA A 183 24.29 -26.59 -6.75
N GLY A 184 24.22 -26.00 -5.56
CA GLY A 184 23.23 -26.36 -4.54
C GLY A 184 23.74 -26.10 -3.11
N GLY A 185 23.00 -26.60 -2.12
CA GLY A 185 23.42 -26.57 -0.72
C GLY A 185 24.66 -27.43 -0.45
N PHE A 186 25.22 -27.34 0.76
CA PHE A 186 26.43 -28.07 1.16
C PHE A 186 26.20 -29.09 2.27
N ASP A 187 24.93 -29.36 2.60
CA ASP A 187 24.56 -30.27 3.66
C ASP A 187 24.96 -31.74 3.36
N PRO A 188 25.18 -32.59 4.38
CA PRO A 188 25.82 -33.91 4.20
C PRO A 188 25.20 -34.82 3.14
N ARG A 189 23.87 -34.76 2.91
CA ARG A 189 23.20 -35.55 1.86
C ARG A 189 23.65 -35.19 0.45
N LYS A 190 24.22 -34.01 0.25
CA LYS A 190 24.75 -33.57 -1.05
C LYS A 190 26.00 -34.34 -1.45
N ASN A 191 26.58 -35.10 -0.52
CA ASN A 191 27.61 -36.11 -0.80
C ASN A 191 28.87 -35.53 -1.48
N LEU A 192 29.21 -34.29 -1.13
CA LEU A 192 30.26 -33.53 -1.80
C LEU A 192 31.68 -34.03 -1.47
N VAL A 193 31.89 -34.61 -0.29
CA VAL A 193 33.15 -35.28 0.08
C VAL A 193 33.43 -36.46 -0.85
N ALA A 194 32.42 -37.29 -1.14
CA ALA A 194 32.57 -38.40 -2.08
C ALA A 194 32.87 -37.90 -3.50
N LEU A 195 32.25 -36.78 -3.92
CA LEU A 195 32.56 -36.14 -5.19
C LEU A 195 34.02 -35.63 -5.26
N VAL A 196 34.54 -35.02 -4.18
CA VAL A 196 35.95 -34.59 -4.12
C VAL A 196 36.88 -35.78 -4.24
N HIS A 197 36.63 -36.87 -3.50
CA HIS A 197 37.42 -38.11 -3.61
C HIS A 197 37.35 -38.70 -5.02
N ALA A 198 36.16 -38.70 -5.63
CA ALA A 198 35.95 -39.24 -6.96
C ALA A 198 36.68 -38.43 -8.04
N TYR A 199 36.64 -37.10 -7.94
CA TYR A 199 37.37 -36.20 -8.81
C TYR A 199 38.88 -36.38 -8.63
N ALA A 200 39.38 -36.47 -7.39
CA ALA A 200 40.81 -36.69 -7.10
C ALA A 200 41.35 -37.99 -7.70
N ALA A 201 40.51 -39.03 -7.74
CA ALA A 201 40.83 -40.34 -8.30
C ALA A 201 40.88 -40.36 -9.85
N LEU A 202 40.48 -39.29 -10.53
CA LEU A 202 40.61 -39.18 -11.99
C LEU A 202 42.09 -39.21 -12.43
N PRO A 203 42.40 -39.77 -13.61
CA PRO A 203 43.72 -39.69 -14.22
C PRO A 203 44.25 -38.25 -14.26
N ARG A 204 45.54 -38.07 -13.90
CA ARG A 204 46.17 -36.75 -13.83
C ARG A 204 46.06 -35.93 -15.13
N ALA A 205 46.04 -36.60 -16.28
CA ALA A 205 45.85 -35.94 -17.58
C ALA A 205 44.48 -35.27 -17.71
N ILE A 206 43.41 -35.88 -17.17
CA ILE A 206 42.06 -35.31 -17.17
C ILE A 206 41.99 -34.16 -16.17
N ARG A 207 42.50 -34.36 -14.94
CA ARG A 207 42.51 -33.34 -13.88
C ARG A 207 43.30 -32.09 -14.24
N ALA A 208 44.45 -32.23 -14.90
CA ALA A 208 45.26 -31.09 -15.31
C ALA A 208 44.51 -30.13 -16.26
N GLY A 209 43.57 -30.65 -17.05
CA GLY A 209 42.75 -29.90 -18.00
C GLY A 209 41.45 -29.34 -17.43
N HIS A 210 41.07 -29.67 -16.19
CA HIS A 210 39.76 -29.31 -15.64
C HIS A 210 39.84 -28.78 -14.20
N GLN A 211 38.80 -28.05 -13.78
CA GLN A 211 38.55 -27.70 -12.38
C GLN A 211 37.25 -28.35 -11.89
N LEU A 212 37.17 -28.65 -10.60
CA LEU A 212 35.92 -28.92 -9.90
C LEU A 212 35.42 -27.61 -9.28
N VAL A 213 34.27 -27.14 -9.73
CA VAL A 213 33.69 -25.85 -9.32
C VAL A 213 32.44 -26.10 -8.50
N MET A 214 32.41 -25.58 -7.28
CA MET A 214 31.27 -25.61 -6.38
C MET A 214 30.63 -24.22 -6.31
N VAL A 215 29.38 -24.15 -6.75
CA VAL A 215 28.63 -22.92 -6.90
C VAL A 215 27.63 -22.78 -5.77
N GLY A 216 27.77 -21.70 -4.99
CA GLY A 216 26.91 -21.39 -3.85
C GLY A 216 27.68 -20.84 -2.65
N ASN A 217 26.93 -20.30 -1.69
CA ASN A 217 27.48 -19.93 -0.39
C ASN A 217 27.66 -21.18 0.46
N ILE A 218 28.80 -21.24 1.15
CA ILE A 218 29.21 -22.38 1.96
C ILE A 218 29.50 -21.92 3.38
N ASP A 219 29.02 -22.70 4.35
CA ASP A 219 29.29 -22.48 5.77
C ASP A 219 30.70 -22.95 6.12
N THR A 220 31.28 -22.39 7.19
CA THR A 220 32.68 -22.64 7.57
C THR A 220 32.98 -24.13 7.77
N LYS A 221 32.06 -24.86 8.40
CA LYS A 221 32.25 -26.28 8.73
C LYS A 221 32.32 -27.12 7.45
N GLU A 222 31.34 -26.98 6.57
CA GLU A 222 31.26 -27.71 5.29
C GLU A 222 32.43 -27.32 4.38
N PHE A 223 32.88 -26.06 4.41
CA PHE A 223 34.07 -25.61 3.71
C PHE A 223 35.33 -26.30 4.21
N ASP A 224 35.51 -26.39 5.53
CA ASP A 224 36.65 -27.06 6.15
C ASP A 224 36.65 -28.55 5.80
N GLU A 225 35.51 -29.24 5.91
CA GLU A 225 35.39 -30.67 5.55
C GLU A 225 35.79 -30.95 4.09
N LEU A 226 35.37 -30.11 3.15
CA LEU A 226 35.72 -30.27 1.73
C LEU A 226 37.17 -29.91 1.42
N THR A 227 37.72 -28.94 2.15
CA THR A 227 39.13 -28.54 2.06
C THR A 227 40.04 -29.63 2.63
N GLU A 228 39.66 -30.24 3.75
CA GLU A 228 40.35 -31.40 4.33
C GLU A 228 40.32 -32.60 3.38
N ALA A 229 39.17 -32.91 2.77
CA ALA A 229 39.06 -33.97 1.77
C ALA A 229 39.97 -33.72 0.55
N ARG A 230 40.03 -32.47 0.06
CA ARG A 230 40.94 -32.06 -1.02
C ARG A 230 42.40 -32.29 -0.63
N ASP A 231 42.79 -31.83 0.56
CA ASP A 231 44.17 -31.87 1.03
C ASP A 231 44.63 -33.31 1.33
N ALA A 232 43.76 -34.13 1.91
CA ALA A 232 44.01 -35.56 2.14
C ALA A 232 44.25 -36.34 0.82
N CYS A 233 43.63 -35.90 -0.27
CA CYS A 233 43.82 -36.49 -1.59
C CYS A 233 44.99 -35.89 -2.39
N GLY A 234 45.70 -34.89 -1.85
CA GLY A 234 46.83 -34.23 -2.51
C GLY A 234 46.44 -33.43 -3.76
N MET A 235 45.20 -32.94 -3.84
CA MET A 235 44.76 -32.03 -4.91
C MET A 235 45.36 -30.64 -4.71
N ALA A 236 45.72 -29.97 -5.81
CA ALA A 236 46.15 -28.58 -5.76
C ALA A 236 44.98 -27.64 -5.45
N LYS A 237 45.27 -26.49 -4.84
CA LYS A 237 44.24 -25.51 -4.46
C LYS A 237 43.44 -24.97 -5.66
N ASP A 238 44.03 -24.92 -6.84
CA ASP A 238 43.35 -24.48 -8.07
C ASP A 238 42.47 -25.57 -8.71
N GLU A 239 42.55 -26.83 -8.26
CA GLU A 239 41.71 -27.93 -8.77
C GLU A 239 40.29 -27.92 -8.18
N LEU A 240 40.08 -27.35 -6.99
CA LEU A 240 38.77 -27.23 -6.32
C LEU A 240 38.48 -25.73 -6.07
N VAL A 241 37.45 -25.22 -6.73
CA VAL A 241 37.09 -23.79 -6.72
C VAL A 241 35.72 -23.60 -6.06
N PHE A 242 35.65 -22.66 -5.12
CA PHE A 242 34.41 -22.21 -4.50
C PHE A 242 34.08 -20.80 -5.00
N THR A 243 32.93 -20.62 -5.64
CA THR A 243 32.59 -19.32 -6.24
C THR A 243 32.10 -18.29 -5.23
N GLY A 244 31.60 -18.76 -4.09
CA GLY A 244 30.72 -17.97 -3.23
C GLY A 244 29.38 -17.69 -3.93
N PHE A 245 28.69 -16.66 -3.46
CA PHE A 245 27.46 -16.17 -4.08
C PHE A 245 27.68 -15.81 -5.55
N VAL A 246 26.78 -16.29 -6.40
CA VAL A 246 26.64 -15.88 -7.80
C VAL A 246 25.19 -15.45 -8.02
N SER A 247 24.99 -14.45 -8.85
CA SER A 247 23.66 -14.03 -9.33
C SER A 247 23.07 -15.07 -10.30
N ASP A 248 21.74 -15.08 -10.47
CA ASP A 248 21.06 -15.99 -11.40
C ASP A 248 21.60 -15.86 -12.83
N ALA A 249 21.89 -14.62 -13.28
CA ALA A 249 22.49 -14.37 -14.58
C ALA A 249 23.88 -15.00 -14.75
N GLU A 250 24.69 -15.05 -13.68
CA GLU A 250 25.99 -15.74 -13.69
C GLU A 250 25.80 -17.25 -13.63
N LEU A 251 24.88 -17.73 -12.78
CA LEU A 251 24.56 -19.16 -12.66
C LEU A 251 24.13 -19.75 -14.00
N ILE A 252 23.22 -19.07 -14.73
CA ILE A 252 22.79 -19.47 -16.08
C ILE A 252 23.99 -19.57 -17.03
N ARG A 253 24.92 -18.60 -16.98
CA ARG A 253 26.13 -18.62 -17.81
C ARG A 253 27.08 -19.75 -17.42
N LEU A 254 27.22 -20.05 -16.13
CA LEU A 254 28.02 -21.18 -15.65
C LEU A 254 27.43 -22.51 -16.12
N TYR A 255 26.12 -22.71 -16.01
CA TYR A 255 25.45 -23.90 -16.57
C TYR A 255 25.66 -24.02 -18.09
N ASN A 256 25.55 -22.92 -18.84
CA ASN A 256 25.75 -22.91 -20.29
C ASN A 256 27.21 -23.20 -20.72
N THR A 257 28.18 -23.07 -19.82
CA THR A 257 29.62 -23.15 -20.14
C THR A 257 30.37 -24.25 -19.43
N CYS A 258 29.76 -24.96 -18.47
CA CYS A 258 30.39 -26.08 -17.80
C CYS A 258 30.66 -27.22 -18.78
N ALA A 259 31.75 -27.96 -18.56
CA ALA A 259 32.08 -29.14 -19.36
C ALA A 259 31.18 -30.33 -19.01
N LEU A 260 30.79 -30.41 -17.74
CA LEU A 260 29.97 -31.46 -17.16
C LEU A 260 29.33 -30.92 -15.88
N TYR A 261 28.04 -31.14 -15.69
CA TYR A 261 27.35 -30.90 -14.43
C TYR A 261 27.14 -32.23 -13.69
N VAL A 262 27.46 -32.25 -12.40
CA VAL A 262 27.38 -33.45 -11.56
C VAL A 262 26.49 -33.21 -10.35
N PHE A 263 25.53 -34.12 -10.12
CA PHE A 263 24.63 -34.04 -8.98
C PHE A 263 24.70 -35.32 -8.11
N PRO A 264 25.62 -35.37 -7.12
CA PRO A 264 25.93 -36.60 -6.39
C PRO A 264 25.06 -36.86 -5.15
N SER A 265 24.00 -36.07 -4.95
CA SER A 265 23.14 -36.15 -3.76
C SER A 265 22.62 -37.55 -3.50
N THR A 266 22.72 -38.02 -2.25
CA THR A 266 22.17 -39.31 -1.83
C THR A 266 20.65 -39.26 -1.67
N HIS A 267 20.10 -38.07 -1.41
CA HIS A 267 18.66 -37.87 -1.19
C HIS A 267 18.19 -36.50 -1.68
N GLU A 268 17.15 -36.45 -2.50
CA GLU A 268 16.53 -35.22 -3.02
C GLU A 268 15.00 -35.34 -3.12
N GLY A 269 14.29 -34.24 -2.84
CA GLY A 269 12.86 -34.12 -3.11
C GLY A 269 12.54 -34.15 -4.61
N PHE A 270 13.29 -33.40 -5.43
CA PHE A 270 13.16 -33.41 -6.90
C PHE A 270 14.50 -33.36 -7.62
N GLY A 271 15.34 -32.36 -7.31
CA GLY A 271 16.62 -32.13 -7.97
C GLY A 271 16.60 -31.07 -9.07
N LEU A 272 15.99 -29.90 -8.79
CA LEU A 272 15.91 -28.76 -9.72
C LEU A 272 17.25 -28.38 -10.38
N PRO A 273 18.41 -28.34 -9.68
CA PRO A 273 19.68 -27.98 -10.32
C PRO A 273 20.09 -28.87 -11.50
N ALA A 274 19.76 -30.16 -11.49
CA ALA A 274 20.00 -31.01 -12.67
C ALA A 274 19.12 -30.60 -13.85
N LEU A 275 17.85 -30.28 -13.60
CA LEU A 275 16.92 -29.84 -14.64
C LEU A 275 17.30 -28.45 -15.18
N GLU A 276 17.76 -27.54 -14.33
CA GLU A 276 18.29 -26.22 -14.71
C GLU A 276 19.49 -26.35 -15.65
N ALA A 277 20.45 -27.22 -15.27
CA ALA A 277 21.63 -27.51 -16.06
C ALA A 277 21.25 -28.11 -17.44
N MET A 278 20.34 -29.09 -17.46
CA MET A 278 19.84 -29.69 -18.71
C MET A 278 19.16 -28.65 -19.61
N SER A 279 18.36 -27.75 -19.02
CA SER A 279 17.64 -26.69 -19.75
C SER A 279 18.59 -25.64 -20.34
N CYS A 280 19.73 -25.41 -19.69
CA CYS A 280 20.84 -24.61 -20.20
C CYS A 280 21.72 -25.35 -21.22
N GLY A 281 21.46 -26.64 -21.48
CA GLY A 281 22.18 -27.47 -22.44
C GLY A 281 23.46 -28.12 -21.91
N ALA A 282 23.66 -28.16 -20.58
CA ALA A 282 24.77 -28.86 -19.95
C ALA A 282 24.62 -30.38 -20.10
N VAL A 283 25.75 -31.08 -20.16
CA VAL A 283 25.78 -32.54 -19.96
C VAL A 283 25.64 -32.82 -18.47
N VAL A 284 24.63 -33.59 -18.08
CA VAL A 284 24.32 -33.88 -16.68
C VAL A 284 24.56 -35.34 -16.35
N ILE A 285 25.25 -35.59 -15.24
CA ILE A 285 25.34 -36.91 -14.58
C ILE A 285 24.87 -36.78 -13.13
N GLY A 286 24.29 -37.82 -12.55
CA GLY A 286 23.78 -37.74 -11.18
C GLY A 286 23.59 -39.08 -10.49
N ALA A 287 23.24 -39.02 -9.21
CA ALA A 287 23.02 -40.21 -8.42
C ALA A 287 21.79 -41.02 -8.89
N SER A 288 21.85 -42.34 -8.70
CA SER A 288 20.79 -43.30 -9.05
C SER A 288 19.70 -43.44 -7.98
N THR A 289 19.65 -42.55 -6.99
CA THR A 289 18.72 -42.63 -5.84
C THR A 289 17.67 -41.52 -5.85
N THR A 290 16.55 -41.78 -5.18
CA THR A 290 15.44 -40.81 -5.00
C THR A 290 14.87 -40.29 -6.32
N SER A 291 14.74 -38.97 -6.48
CA SER A 291 14.10 -38.30 -7.61
C SER A 291 15.04 -38.06 -8.82
N LEU A 292 16.35 -38.19 -8.66
CA LEU A 292 17.29 -37.92 -9.76
C LEU A 292 17.14 -38.85 -10.98
N PRO A 293 16.84 -40.15 -10.84
CA PRO A 293 16.58 -41.02 -11.98
C PRO A 293 15.41 -40.56 -12.87
N GLU A 294 14.33 -40.03 -12.27
CA GLU A 294 13.17 -39.54 -13.03
C GLU A 294 13.42 -38.16 -13.67
N VAL A 295 14.21 -37.29 -13.02
CA VAL A 295 14.58 -35.98 -13.56
C VAL A 295 15.57 -36.13 -14.72
N ILE A 296 16.66 -36.87 -14.51
CA ILE A 296 17.69 -37.09 -15.53
C ILE A 296 17.14 -37.95 -16.67
N GLY A 297 16.32 -38.97 -16.38
CA GLY A 297 15.62 -39.76 -17.39
C GLY A 297 16.52 -40.61 -18.30
N ALA A 298 17.80 -40.77 -17.97
CA ALA A 298 18.76 -41.59 -18.72
C ALA A 298 19.63 -42.42 -17.78
N ASN A 299 19.39 -43.74 -17.72
CA ASN A 299 20.14 -44.64 -16.84
C ASN A 299 21.65 -44.63 -17.10
N GLU A 300 22.09 -44.38 -18.34
CA GLU A 300 23.53 -44.28 -18.66
C GLU A 300 24.21 -43.06 -18.04
N ALA A 301 23.45 -42.03 -17.62
CA ALA A 301 23.96 -40.85 -16.93
C ALA A 301 24.01 -40.98 -15.41
N LEU A 302 23.53 -42.11 -14.87
CA LEU A 302 23.42 -42.32 -13.42
C LEU A 302 24.63 -43.08 -12.86
N PHE A 303 24.91 -42.84 -11.57
CA PHE A 303 25.91 -43.56 -10.79
C PHE A 303 25.38 -43.90 -9.38
N ASP A 304 25.97 -44.89 -8.71
CA ASP A 304 25.73 -45.18 -7.30
C ASP A 304 26.44 -44.13 -6.42
N PRO A 305 25.69 -43.26 -5.70
CA PRO A 305 26.30 -42.22 -4.87
C PRO A 305 27.10 -42.77 -3.68
N ALA A 306 26.91 -44.03 -3.29
CA ALA A 306 27.69 -44.67 -2.22
C ALA A 306 29.06 -45.17 -2.72
N SER A 307 29.30 -45.19 -4.03
CA SER A 307 30.49 -45.77 -4.66
C SER A 307 31.35 -44.70 -5.31
N VAL A 308 32.39 -44.25 -4.60
CA VAL A 308 33.41 -43.34 -5.16
C VAL A 308 33.97 -43.84 -6.51
N PRO A 309 34.30 -45.14 -6.69
CA PRO A 309 34.73 -45.66 -7.99
C PRO A 309 33.73 -45.45 -9.13
N ASP A 310 32.43 -45.55 -8.85
CA ASP A 310 31.38 -45.39 -9.86
C ASP A 310 31.22 -43.90 -10.24
N ILE A 311 31.26 -43.01 -9.26
CA ILE A 311 31.32 -41.54 -9.49
C ILE A 311 32.55 -41.20 -10.35
N THR A 312 33.73 -41.74 -10.03
CA THR A 312 34.96 -41.51 -10.80
C THR A 312 34.83 -42.01 -12.24
N ALA A 313 34.27 -43.20 -12.44
CA ALA A 313 34.08 -43.77 -13.77
C ALA A 313 33.15 -42.88 -14.61
N LYS A 314 32.04 -42.41 -14.02
CA LYS A 314 31.07 -41.54 -14.72
C LYS A 314 31.64 -40.15 -15.01
N LEU A 315 32.42 -39.58 -14.09
CA LEU A 315 33.17 -38.33 -14.35
C LEU A 315 34.16 -38.50 -15.50
N ALA A 316 34.91 -39.59 -15.54
CA ALA A 316 35.87 -39.86 -16.61
C ALA A 316 35.18 -39.99 -17.97
N GLU A 317 34.07 -40.73 -18.04
CA GLU A 317 33.24 -40.87 -19.23
C GLU A 317 32.71 -39.51 -19.70
N GLY A 318 32.06 -38.74 -18.82
CA GLY A 318 31.52 -37.41 -19.16
C GLY A 318 32.59 -36.41 -19.62
N LEU A 319 33.82 -36.52 -19.12
CA LEU A 319 34.94 -35.63 -19.49
C LEU A 319 35.71 -36.08 -20.73
N THR A 320 35.64 -37.34 -21.15
CA THR A 320 36.49 -37.86 -22.24
C THR A 320 35.75 -38.47 -23.41
N ASP A 321 34.52 -38.96 -23.24
CA ASP A 321 33.71 -39.55 -24.30
C ASP A 321 32.79 -38.50 -24.94
N GLU A 322 33.17 -38.00 -26.12
CA GLU A 322 32.35 -37.04 -26.86
C GLU A 322 31.05 -37.67 -27.39
N ALA A 323 31.03 -38.97 -27.69
CA ALA A 323 29.81 -39.64 -28.13
C ALA A 323 28.80 -39.72 -26.98
N PHE A 324 29.26 -40.00 -25.76
CA PHE A 324 28.43 -39.92 -24.56
C PHE A 324 27.89 -38.50 -24.37
N ARG A 325 28.75 -37.48 -24.39
CA ARG A 325 28.31 -36.08 -24.25
C ARG A 325 27.29 -35.67 -25.28
N GLN A 326 27.48 -36.06 -26.54
CA GLN A 326 26.54 -35.71 -27.59
C GLN A 326 25.16 -36.35 -27.35
N ARG A 327 25.11 -37.64 -26.99
CA ARG A 327 23.85 -38.30 -26.59
C ARG A 327 23.19 -37.60 -25.41
N MET A 328 23.97 -37.21 -24.40
CA MET A 328 23.43 -36.53 -23.22
C MET A 328 22.93 -35.12 -23.51
N ARG A 329 23.55 -34.36 -24.42
CA ARG A 329 23.02 -33.04 -24.84
C ARG A 329 21.71 -33.18 -25.59
N GLU A 330 21.61 -34.16 -26.49
CA GLU A 330 20.38 -34.45 -27.23
C GLU A 330 19.27 -34.91 -26.29
N HIS A 331 19.59 -35.81 -25.36
CA HIS A 331 18.69 -36.28 -24.32
C HIS A 331 18.23 -35.13 -23.41
N ALA A 332 19.14 -34.27 -22.96
CA ALA A 332 18.83 -33.14 -22.10
C ALA A 332 17.77 -32.22 -22.72
N ALA A 333 17.88 -31.92 -24.03
CA ALA A 333 16.89 -31.11 -24.73
C ALA A 333 15.50 -31.75 -24.76
N VAL A 334 15.41 -33.06 -24.98
CA VAL A 334 14.13 -33.80 -25.01
C VAL A 334 13.54 -33.94 -23.61
N GLN A 335 14.37 -34.31 -22.63
CA GLN A 335 13.94 -34.58 -21.27
C GLN A 335 13.54 -33.29 -20.55
N ALA A 336 14.29 -32.19 -20.70
CA ALA A 336 13.95 -30.90 -20.09
C ALA A 336 12.59 -30.38 -20.60
N ALA A 337 12.27 -30.59 -21.88
CA ALA A 337 10.99 -30.16 -22.47
C ALA A 337 9.76 -30.91 -21.91
N ARG A 338 9.94 -32.00 -21.17
CA ARG A 338 8.84 -32.72 -20.50
C ARG A 338 8.39 -32.07 -19.20
N PHE A 339 9.16 -31.12 -18.68
CA PHE A 339 8.88 -30.42 -17.44
C PHE A 339 8.40 -29.01 -17.74
N SER A 340 7.17 -28.70 -17.34
CA SER A 340 6.60 -27.36 -17.47
C SER A 340 5.70 -27.05 -16.29
N TRP A 341 5.71 -25.78 -15.86
CA TRP A 341 4.82 -25.32 -14.79
C TRP A 341 3.34 -25.46 -15.19
N GLU A 342 3.03 -25.35 -16.48
CA GLU A 342 1.68 -25.62 -17.03
C GLU A 342 1.26 -27.06 -16.80
N SER A 343 2.09 -28.04 -17.17
CA SER A 343 1.76 -29.46 -16.94
C SER A 343 1.63 -29.82 -15.46
N SER A 344 2.48 -29.22 -14.60
CA SER A 344 2.39 -29.42 -13.16
C SER A 344 1.09 -28.86 -12.57
N ALA A 345 0.69 -27.66 -12.99
CA ALA A 345 -0.56 -27.03 -12.59
C ALA A 345 -1.79 -27.84 -13.05
N ASP A 346 -1.81 -28.32 -14.29
CA ASP A 346 -2.91 -29.15 -14.82
C ASP A 346 -3.08 -30.46 -14.04
N ARG A 347 -1.96 -31.12 -13.70
CA ARG A 347 -1.98 -32.34 -12.86
C ARG A 347 -2.53 -32.06 -11.47
N ALA A 348 -2.07 -30.96 -10.85
CA ALA A 348 -2.56 -30.53 -9.54
C ALA A 348 -4.07 -30.24 -9.58
N TRP A 349 -4.52 -29.45 -10.57
CA TRP A 349 -5.93 -29.09 -10.74
C TRP A 349 -6.82 -30.32 -10.93
N THR A 350 -6.44 -31.23 -11.84
CA THR A 350 -7.17 -32.47 -12.11
C THR A 350 -7.29 -33.34 -10.83
N ALA A 351 -6.23 -33.43 -10.04
CA ALA A 351 -6.23 -34.17 -8.79
C ALA A 351 -7.18 -33.56 -7.76
N ILE A 352 -7.19 -32.22 -7.64
CA ILE A 352 -8.07 -31.48 -6.74
C ILE A 352 -9.54 -31.68 -7.14
N GLU A 353 -9.89 -31.53 -8.43
CA GLU A 353 -11.26 -31.73 -8.92
C GLU A 353 -11.76 -33.15 -8.63
N SER A 354 -10.92 -34.16 -8.89
CA SER A 354 -11.26 -35.56 -8.62
C SER A 354 -11.52 -35.83 -7.13
N ALA A 355 -10.68 -35.27 -6.25
CA ALA A 355 -10.82 -35.42 -4.81
C ALA A 355 -12.04 -34.68 -4.25
N TYR A 356 -12.33 -33.48 -4.76
CA TYR A 356 -13.50 -32.70 -4.36
C TYR A 356 -14.81 -33.43 -4.68
N GLY A 357 -14.92 -34.02 -5.88
CA GLY A 357 -16.10 -34.81 -6.27
C GLY A 357 -16.40 -35.97 -5.32
N ARG A 358 -15.36 -36.64 -4.79
CA ARG A 358 -15.52 -37.72 -3.79
C ARG A 358 -16.01 -37.19 -2.43
N LYS A 359 -15.45 -36.06 -1.95
CA LYS A 359 -15.79 -35.47 -0.64
C LYS A 359 -17.18 -34.85 -0.62
N SER A 360 -17.63 -34.27 -1.74
CA SER A 360 -18.95 -33.64 -1.85
C SER A 360 -20.11 -34.66 -1.70
N ALA A 361 -19.95 -35.88 -2.23
CA ALA A 361 -20.96 -36.94 -2.12
C ALA A 361 -21.24 -37.38 -0.67
N ASP A 362 -20.24 -37.30 0.22
CA ASP A 362 -20.32 -37.69 1.64
C ASP A 362 -20.98 -36.60 2.52
N ARG A 363 -21.03 -35.34 2.04
CA ARG A 363 -21.60 -34.19 2.77
C ARG A 363 -23.13 -34.17 2.80
N SER A 364 -23.80 -34.78 1.83
CA SER A 364 -25.26 -34.67 1.61
C SER A 364 -26.13 -35.25 2.74
N GLU A 365 -25.61 -36.16 3.58
CA GLU A 365 -26.41 -36.88 4.60
C GLU A 365 -26.24 -36.35 6.04
N SER A 366 -25.19 -35.59 6.35
CA SER A 366 -24.83 -35.26 7.75
C SER A 366 -25.33 -33.89 8.26
N ASN A 367 -25.59 -32.93 7.37
CA ASN A 367 -25.89 -31.54 7.75
C ASN A 367 -27.30 -31.30 8.33
N VAL A 368 -28.29 -32.16 8.02
CA VAL A 368 -29.69 -31.96 8.46
C VAL A 368 -29.94 -32.49 9.88
N ARG A 369 -29.10 -33.41 10.39
CA ARG A 369 -29.36 -34.13 11.65
C ARG A 369 -28.74 -33.51 12.91
N ARG A 370 -27.78 -32.59 12.80
CA ARG A 370 -26.92 -32.20 13.94
C ARG A 370 -27.39 -31.00 14.76
N VAL A 371 -28.33 -30.19 14.25
CA VAL A 371 -28.75 -28.91 14.88
C VAL A 371 -30.06 -29.04 15.69
N ALA A 372 -30.88 -30.07 15.44
CA ALA A 372 -32.28 -30.08 15.88
C ALA A 372 -32.57 -30.58 17.33
N GLU A 373 -31.62 -31.17 18.06
CA GLU A 373 -31.90 -31.83 19.35
C GLU A 373 -31.05 -31.26 20.50
N GLY A 374 -31.51 -30.20 21.19
CA GLY A 374 -30.99 -29.83 22.51
C GLY A 374 -30.96 -28.35 22.92
N ALA A 375 -30.99 -27.40 21.97
CA ALA A 375 -30.78 -25.97 22.26
C ALA A 375 -31.90 -25.32 23.11
N ARG A 376 -31.53 -24.48 24.07
CA ARG A 376 -32.40 -23.62 24.90
C ARG A 376 -32.56 -22.24 24.26
N VAL A 377 -33.79 -21.81 24.04
CA VAL A 377 -34.11 -20.54 23.36
C VAL A 377 -34.84 -19.59 24.31
N ALA A 378 -34.37 -18.35 24.43
CA ALA A 378 -35.11 -17.26 25.08
C ALA A 378 -35.85 -16.41 24.05
N VAL A 379 -37.09 -16.00 24.34
CA VAL A 379 -37.87 -15.10 23.48
C VAL A 379 -38.39 -13.91 24.28
N LEU A 380 -37.88 -12.71 24.02
CA LEU A 380 -38.35 -11.47 24.62
C LEU A 380 -39.41 -10.84 23.72
N THR A 381 -40.58 -10.51 24.27
CA THR A 381 -41.68 -9.97 23.46
C THR A 381 -42.71 -9.16 24.24
N THR A 382 -43.36 -8.22 23.56
CA THR A 382 -44.51 -7.41 23.97
C THR A 382 -45.84 -8.04 23.53
N SER A 383 -45.83 -9.04 22.64
CA SER A 383 -47.01 -9.68 22.04
C SER A 383 -46.84 -11.20 21.92
N ALA A 384 -47.89 -11.95 21.52
CA ALA A 384 -47.80 -13.40 21.39
C ALA A 384 -46.82 -13.83 20.28
N VAL A 385 -46.07 -14.93 20.48
CA VAL A 385 -45.13 -15.51 19.50
C VAL A 385 -45.53 -16.94 19.14
N THR A 386 -45.43 -17.29 17.86
CA THR A 386 -45.84 -18.60 17.31
C THR A 386 -44.64 -19.49 17.00
N PRO A 387 -44.81 -20.83 16.99
CA PRO A 387 -43.75 -21.76 16.54
C PRO A 387 -43.23 -21.47 15.13
N ASP A 388 -44.10 -21.08 14.20
CA ASP A 388 -43.73 -20.78 12.81
C ASP A 388 -42.89 -19.50 12.70
N GLU A 389 -43.20 -18.47 13.50
CA GLU A 389 -42.37 -17.26 13.60
C GLU A 389 -40.95 -17.59 14.10
N LEU A 390 -40.81 -18.48 15.10
CA LEU A 390 -39.49 -18.90 15.56
C LEU A 390 -38.77 -19.80 14.54
N ALA A 391 -39.50 -20.70 13.87
CA ALA A 391 -38.93 -21.55 12.83
C ALA A 391 -38.42 -20.74 11.63
N GLY A 392 -39.11 -19.65 11.27
CA GLY A 392 -38.65 -18.73 10.24
C GLY A 392 -37.35 -18.00 10.58
N VAL A 393 -37.00 -17.88 11.87
CA VAL A 393 -35.78 -17.24 12.35
C VAL A 393 -34.65 -18.25 12.58
N LEU A 394 -34.97 -19.38 13.20
CA LEU A 394 -33.98 -20.38 13.64
C LEU A 394 -33.74 -21.49 12.61
N GLY A 395 -34.59 -21.62 11.58
CA GLY A 395 -34.55 -22.71 10.60
C GLY A 395 -35.09 -24.05 11.12
N TYR A 396 -35.54 -24.11 12.38
CA TYR A 396 -36.17 -25.26 13.02
C TYR A 396 -37.14 -24.80 14.13
N VAL A 397 -38.07 -25.66 14.55
CA VAL A 397 -38.96 -25.39 15.69
C VAL A 397 -38.27 -25.83 16.99
N PRO A 398 -37.90 -24.91 17.90
CA PRO A 398 -37.24 -25.28 19.15
C PRO A 398 -38.22 -25.92 20.15
N ALA A 399 -37.77 -26.97 20.83
CA ALA A 399 -38.55 -27.67 21.86
C ALA A 399 -38.47 -27.00 23.26
N ASN A 400 -37.36 -26.32 23.57
CA ASN A 400 -37.10 -25.70 24.87
C ASN A 400 -37.08 -24.17 24.76
N VAL A 401 -38.22 -23.52 25.04
CA VAL A 401 -38.36 -22.05 24.89
C VAL A 401 -38.80 -21.38 26.19
N ASP A 402 -38.08 -20.35 26.63
CA ASP A 402 -38.44 -19.49 27.76
C ASP A 402 -38.82 -18.08 27.22
N ILE A 403 -40.08 -17.68 27.39
CA ILE A 403 -40.63 -16.38 26.96
C ILE A 403 -40.52 -15.37 28.10
N PHE A 404 -40.05 -14.15 27.79
CA PHE A 404 -39.86 -13.04 28.73
C PHE A 404 -40.67 -11.81 28.29
N CYS A 405 -41.45 -11.24 29.19
CA CYS A 405 -42.29 -10.07 28.89
C CYS A 405 -42.49 -9.14 30.09
N ARG A 406 -42.88 -7.89 29.83
CA ARG A 406 -43.20 -6.90 30.87
C ARG A 406 -44.61 -7.11 31.45
N SER A 407 -45.58 -7.42 30.59
CA SER A 407 -46.97 -7.63 30.98
C SER A 407 -47.48 -9.00 30.58
N ARG A 408 -47.76 -9.87 31.56
CA ARG A 408 -48.29 -11.22 31.31
C ARG A 408 -49.68 -11.20 30.66
N THR A 409 -50.45 -10.12 30.80
CA THR A 409 -51.77 -10.00 30.17
C THR A 409 -51.69 -9.74 28.66
N ALA A 410 -50.53 -9.31 28.14
CA ALA A 410 -50.32 -9.06 26.71
C ALA A 410 -50.06 -10.34 25.89
N ILE A 411 -49.71 -11.46 26.54
CA ILE A 411 -49.36 -12.75 25.92
C ILE A 411 -50.45 -13.81 26.20
N ALA A 412 -51.73 -13.41 26.19
CA ALA A 412 -52.84 -14.30 26.53
C ALA A 412 -53.05 -15.40 25.46
N GLY A 413 -52.91 -16.68 25.83
CA GLY A 413 -53.18 -17.85 24.97
C GLY A 413 -52.62 -19.19 25.51
N GLU A 414 -53.04 -20.32 24.92
CA GLU A 414 -52.40 -21.63 25.16
C GLU A 414 -51.02 -21.67 24.49
N MET A 415 -49.95 -21.85 25.28
CA MET A 415 -48.59 -21.96 24.75
C MET A 415 -48.28 -23.41 24.32
N PRO A 416 -47.42 -23.60 23.30
CA PRO A 416 -46.91 -24.91 22.93
C PRO A 416 -46.31 -25.66 24.15
N GLY A 417 -46.48 -26.98 24.18
CA GLY A 417 -45.98 -27.81 25.28
C GLY A 417 -44.46 -27.68 25.43
N GLY A 418 -44.00 -27.31 26.64
CA GLY A 418 -42.58 -27.12 26.95
C GLY A 418 -42.14 -25.66 27.03
N TRP A 419 -42.95 -24.71 26.53
CA TRP A 419 -42.65 -23.28 26.60
C TRP A 419 -43.02 -22.70 27.97
N ARG A 420 -42.20 -21.78 28.50
CA ARG A 420 -42.35 -21.23 29.86
C ARG A 420 -42.39 -19.71 29.84
N LEU A 421 -43.27 -19.09 30.64
CA LEU A 421 -43.44 -17.63 30.69
C LEU A 421 -42.86 -17.01 31.96
N HIS A 422 -41.94 -16.06 31.78
CA HIS A 422 -41.22 -15.35 32.83
C HIS A 422 -41.44 -13.84 32.73
N ALA A 423 -41.23 -13.14 33.84
CA ALA A 423 -41.14 -11.69 33.84
C ALA A 423 -39.80 -11.25 33.25
N LEU A 424 -39.75 -10.13 32.52
CA LEU A 424 -38.52 -9.64 31.88
C LEU A 424 -37.34 -9.51 32.85
N GLY A 425 -37.57 -9.11 34.10
CA GLY A 425 -36.51 -9.01 35.13
C GLY A 425 -35.88 -10.33 35.57
N ALA A 426 -36.42 -11.47 35.16
CA ALA A 426 -35.83 -12.80 35.39
C ALA A 426 -34.97 -13.29 34.20
N PHE A 427 -34.79 -12.47 33.17
CA PHE A 427 -33.98 -12.79 32.01
C PHE A 427 -32.50 -12.82 32.37
N ASP A 428 -31.86 -13.97 32.13
CA ASP A 428 -30.45 -14.23 32.37
C ASP A 428 -29.82 -14.77 31.07
N PRO A 429 -29.16 -13.91 30.26
CA PRO A 429 -28.66 -14.27 28.93
C PRO A 429 -27.78 -15.53 28.87
N PRO A 430 -26.80 -15.77 29.78
CA PRO A 430 -25.90 -16.92 29.73
C PRO A 430 -26.60 -18.29 29.84
N SER A 431 -27.87 -18.31 30.25
CA SER A 431 -28.66 -19.53 30.40
C SER A 431 -29.22 -20.07 29.06
N PHE A 432 -28.99 -19.39 27.94
CA PHE A 432 -29.64 -19.65 26.65
C PHE A 432 -28.64 -19.76 25.50
N ASP A 433 -28.87 -20.70 24.59
CA ASP A 433 -28.08 -20.89 23.37
C ASP A 433 -28.49 -19.91 22.26
N HIS A 434 -29.77 -19.53 22.23
CA HIS A 434 -30.31 -18.51 21.33
C HIS A 434 -31.24 -17.55 22.06
N ILE A 435 -31.14 -16.26 21.74
CA ILE A 435 -31.99 -15.20 22.29
C ILE A 435 -32.69 -14.51 21.10
N VAL A 436 -34.01 -14.47 21.12
CA VAL A 436 -34.83 -13.83 20.08
C VAL A 436 -35.62 -12.69 20.71
N VAL A 437 -35.63 -11.51 20.08
CA VAL A 437 -36.43 -10.37 20.52
C VAL A 437 -37.45 -10.04 19.45
N LYS A 438 -38.74 -10.24 19.75
CA LYS A 438 -39.82 -9.84 18.86
C LYS A 438 -40.15 -8.38 19.09
N VAL A 439 -39.92 -7.57 18.07
CA VAL A 439 -40.11 -6.11 18.08
C VAL A 439 -41.31 -5.74 17.20
N ASP A 440 -42.37 -5.26 17.85
CA ASP A 440 -43.51 -4.59 17.21
C ASP A 440 -43.40 -3.06 17.39
N ASP A 441 -44.41 -2.29 16.95
CA ASP A 441 -44.46 -0.83 17.16
C ASP A 441 -45.11 -0.46 18.52
N ALA A 442 -44.86 -1.24 19.56
CA ALA A 442 -45.28 -0.90 20.92
C ALA A 442 -44.21 -0.07 21.61
N ALA A 443 -44.60 1.04 22.24
CA ALA A 443 -43.65 1.95 22.90
C ALA A 443 -42.79 1.25 23.98
N ASP A 444 -43.28 0.19 24.62
CA ASP A 444 -42.56 -0.60 25.63
C ASP A 444 -41.54 -1.60 25.05
N ALA A 445 -41.50 -1.81 23.73
CA ALA A 445 -40.50 -2.66 23.09
C ALA A 445 -39.06 -2.14 23.28
N HIS A 446 -38.87 -0.84 23.57
CA HIS A 446 -37.56 -0.26 23.92
C HIS A 446 -36.93 -0.92 25.16
N ASP A 447 -37.73 -1.39 26.14
CA ASP A 447 -37.23 -2.09 27.31
C ASP A 447 -36.65 -3.47 26.97
N LEU A 448 -37.25 -4.15 25.98
CA LEU A 448 -36.75 -5.44 25.50
C LEU A 448 -35.37 -5.27 24.86
N LEU A 449 -35.23 -4.24 24.02
CA LEU A 449 -33.97 -3.87 23.39
C LEU A 449 -32.90 -3.52 24.45
N ARG A 450 -33.27 -2.78 25.51
CA ARG A 450 -32.36 -2.50 26.62
C ARG A 450 -31.92 -3.76 27.37
N ALA A 451 -32.81 -4.74 27.54
CA ALA A 451 -32.50 -5.99 28.23
C ALA A 451 -31.46 -6.85 27.47
N VAL A 452 -31.38 -6.70 26.14
CA VAL A 452 -30.42 -7.43 25.29
C VAL A 452 -29.27 -6.56 24.77
N ALA A 453 -29.14 -5.31 25.21
CA ALA A 453 -28.13 -4.35 24.75
C ALA A 453 -26.66 -4.72 25.06
N ARG A 454 -26.40 -5.95 25.53
CA ARG A 454 -25.07 -6.49 25.83
C ARG A 454 -24.96 -8.00 25.59
N CYS A 455 -25.91 -8.60 24.85
CA CYS A 455 -25.85 -10.02 24.51
C CYS A 455 -26.26 -10.27 23.05
N PRO A 456 -25.78 -11.38 22.45
CA PRO A 456 -26.21 -11.78 21.13
C PRO A 456 -27.73 -12.01 21.08
N ALA A 457 -28.41 -11.35 20.15
CA ALA A 457 -29.85 -11.47 20.02
C ALA A 457 -30.30 -11.38 18.56
N THR A 458 -31.30 -12.17 18.19
CA THR A 458 -31.94 -12.11 16.87
C THR A 458 -33.21 -11.29 16.97
N LEU A 459 -33.28 -10.18 16.25
CA LEU A 459 -34.45 -9.31 16.22
C LEU A 459 -35.45 -9.82 15.18
N LEU A 460 -36.60 -10.29 15.67
CA LEU A 460 -37.77 -10.62 14.87
C LEU A 460 -38.64 -9.37 14.72
N MET A 461 -38.53 -8.70 13.57
CA MET A 461 -39.25 -7.45 13.31
C MET A 461 -40.63 -7.74 12.72
N THR A 462 -41.70 -7.31 13.38
CA THR A 462 -43.08 -7.50 12.89
C THR A 462 -43.74 -6.23 12.37
N SER A 463 -43.12 -5.07 12.59
CA SER A 463 -43.48 -3.79 11.98
C SER A 463 -42.37 -3.30 11.05
N GLY A 464 -42.73 -2.70 9.91
CA GLY A 464 -41.76 -2.12 8.96
C GLY A 464 -41.20 -0.76 9.41
N HIS A 465 -41.94 -0.02 10.23
CA HIS A 465 -41.61 1.33 10.69
C HIS A 465 -42.04 1.54 12.15
N PRO A 466 -41.24 1.09 13.14
CA PRO A 466 -41.60 1.14 14.55
C PRO A 466 -41.37 2.53 15.16
N SER A 467 -42.11 3.54 14.70
CA SER A 467 -41.90 4.94 15.08
C SER A 467 -42.19 5.24 16.55
N SER A 468 -43.07 4.47 17.19
CA SER A 468 -43.33 4.56 18.64
C SER A 468 -42.11 4.10 19.44
N VAL A 469 -41.36 3.11 18.97
CA VAL A 469 -40.12 2.63 19.59
C VAL A 469 -39.02 3.69 19.50
N TYR A 470 -38.84 4.32 18.35
CA TYR A 470 -37.83 5.38 18.19
C TYR A 470 -38.12 6.60 19.05
N ARG A 471 -39.39 7.03 19.16
CA ARG A 471 -39.78 8.13 20.07
C ARG A 471 -39.49 7.78 21.52
N ALA A 472 -39.84 6.58 21.95
CA ALA A 472 -39.56 6.11 23.31
C ALA A 472 -38.05 6.06 23.59
N LEU A 473 -37.23 5.61 22.64
CA LEU A 473 -35.77 5.62 22.76
C LEU A 473 -35.19 7.04 22.80
N ALA A 474 -35.70 7.98 21.99
CA ALA A 474 -35.24 9.36 21.98
C ALA A 474 -35.41 10.05 23.35
N GLU A 475 -36.47 9.71 24.09
CA GLU A 475 -36.75 10.23 25.42
C GLU A 475 -36.02 9.47 26.53
N SER A 476 -35.98 8.13 26.46
CA SER A 476 -35.53 7.25 27.55
C SER A 476 -34.05 6.86 27.49
N ASP A 477 -33.48 6.80 26.29
CA ASP A 477 -32.08 6.43 26.01
C ASP A 477 -31.57 7.06 24.68
N PRO A 478 -31.51 8.40 24.58
CA PRO A 478 -31.02 9.07 23.38
C PRO A 478 -29.62 8.62 22.91
N PRO A 479 -28.65 8.26 23.79
CA PRO A 479 -27.37 7.70 23.36
C PRO A 479 -27.50 6.37 22.60
N LEU A 480 -28.40 5.47 23.02
CA LEU A 480 -28.64 4.21 22.30
C LEU A 480 -29.22 4.47 20.90
N LEU A 481 -30.19 5.38 20.79
CA LEU A 481 -30.75 5.79 19.50
C LEU A 481 -29.71 6.45 18.59
N ALA A 482 -28.87 7.32 19.15
CA ALA A 482 -27.77 7.95 18.41
C ALA A 482 -26.79 6.89 17.87
N ALA A 483 -26.43 5.91 18.68
CA ALA A 483 -25.55 4.82 18.28
C ALA A 483 -26.19 3.95 17.18
N MET A 484 -27.49 3.67 17.26
CA MET A 484 -28.26 2.97 16.21
C MET A 484 -28.21 3.73 14.88
N LEU A 485 -28.57 5.01 14.90
CA LEU A 485 -28.60 5.87 13.72
C LEU A 485 -27.20 6.01 13.10
N TYR A 486 -26.19 6.28 13.91
CA TYR A 486 -24.80 6.41 13.45
C TYR A 486 -24.26 5.12 12.82
N ARG A 487 -24.57 3.95 13.39
CA ARG A 487 -24.15 2.65 12.84
C ARG A 487 -24.94 2.27 11.58
N TRP A 488 -26.21 2.66 11.47
CA TRP A 488 -27.03 2.42 10.30
C TRP A 488 -26.65 3.31 9.09
N GLY A 489 -26.52 4.62 9.31
CA GLY A 489 -26.40 5.59 8.21
C GLY A 489 -25.31 6.65 8.40
N GLY A 490 -24.42 6.49 9.38
CA GLY A 490 -23.35 7.45 9.66
C GLY A 490 -23.86 8.77 10.23
N TYR A 491 -23.07 9.83 10.08
CA TYR A 491 -23.39 11.16 10.62
C TYR A 491 -24.67 11.75 10.03
N ARG A 492 -24.94 11.55 8.74
CA ARG A 492 -26.17 12.01 8.09
C ARG A 492 -27.43 11.49 8.77
N ALA A 493 -27.42 10.27 9.31
CA ALA A 493 -28.57 9.71 10.00
C ALA A 493 -28.85 10.40 11.35
N LEU A 494 -27.86 11.07 11.94
CA LEU A 494 -28.03 11.83 13.19
C LEU A 494 -28.85 13.10 13.01
N ASP A 495 -29.02 13.60 11.78
CA ASP A 495 -29.86 14.76 11.49
C ASP A 495 -31.34 14.54 11.87
N VAL A 496 -31.74 13.28 12.03
CA VAL A 496 -33.06 12.90 12.55
C VAL A 496 -33.24 13.32 14.01
N MET A 497 -32.15 13.41 14.79
CA MET A 497 -32.18 13.83 16.21
C MET A 497 -32.18 15.36 16.41
N GLY A 498 -32.10 16.15 15.33
CA GLY A 498 -32.06 17.61 15.39
C GLY A 498 -33.40 18.28 15.74
N ALA A 499 -33.41 19.63 15.77
CA ALA A 499 -34.50 20.46 16.31
C ALA A 499 -35.86 20.43 15.54
N LEU A 500 -35.99 19.66 14.46
CA LEU A 500 -37.18 19.63 13.59
C LEU A 500 -38.05 18.39 13.83
N GLY A 501 -38.73 18.34 14.99
CA GLY A 501 -40.01 17.65 15.25
C GLY A 501 -40.09 16.09 15.18
N PRO A 502 -41.09 15.48 15.85
CA PRO A 502 -41.29 14.02 15.97
C PRO A 502 -41.74 13.28 14.69
N ASP A 503 -41.98 13.99 13.59
CA ASP A 503 -42.49 13.43 12.32
C ASP A 503 -41.40 12.69 11.51
N ARG A 504 -40.11 12.87 11.85
CA ARG A 504 -38.98 12.24 11.13
C ARG A 504 -38.79 10.75 11.47
N PHE A 505 -39.26 10.31 12.64
CA PHE A 505 -39.14 8.90 13.04
C PHE A 505 -40.06 7.97 12.25
N ASP A 506 -41.13 8.49 11.64
CA ASP A 506 -42.07 7.70 10.84
C ASP A 506 -41.44 7.16 9.55
N ALA A 507 -40.38 7.81 9.06
CA ALA A 507 -39.63 7.37 7.88
C ALA A 507 -38.53 6.35 8.19
N LEU A 508 -38.20 6.10 9.47
CA LEU A 508 -37.13 5.18 9.83
C LEU A 508 -37.58 3.72 9.67
N PRO A 509 -36.84 2.89 8.91
CA PRO A 509 -37.16 1.48 8.77
C PRO A 509 -36.85 0.73 10.06
N ALA A 510 -37.53 -0.39 10.31
CA ALA A 510 -37.29 -1.25 11.47
C ALA A 510 -35.85 -1.76 11.56
N ALA A 511 -35.18 -1.93 10.41
CA ALA A 511 -33.80 -2.38 10.30
C ALA A 511 -32.80 -1.53 11.11
N VAL A 512 -33.09 -0.24 11.40
CA VAL A 512 -32.20 0.61 12.22
C VAL A 512 -32.02 0.03 13.63
N LEU A 513 -33.04 -0.63 14.19
CA LEU A 513 -32.95 -1.22 15.53
C LEU A 513 -31.88 -2.31 15.62
N ALA A 514 -31.60 -3.04 14.54
CA ALA A 514 -30.53 -4.05 14.49
C ALA A 514 -29.13 -3.44 14.70
N PHE A 515 -28.97 -2.12 14.54
CA PHE A 515 -27.71 -1.42 14.77
C PHE A 515 -27.54 -0.96 16.24
N GLY A 516 -28.42 -1.37 17.15
CA GLY A 516 -28.36 -1.02 18.58
C GLY A 516 -27.18 -1.66 19.31
N ASP A 517 -26.82 -2.89 18.94
CA ASP A 517 -25.62 -3.58 19.42
C ASP A 517 -25.02 -4.38 18.25
N PRO A 518 -23.69 -4.41 18.06
CA PRO A 518 -23.07 -5.31 17.08
C PRO A 518 -23.45 -6.79 17.28
N ALA A 519 -23.91 -7.16 18.48
CA ALA A 519 -24.44 -8.46 18.89
C ALA A 519 -25.82 -8.81 18.29
N TRP A 520 -26.48 -7.85 17.65
CA TRP A 520 -27.83 -8.04 17.15
C TRP A 520 -27.82 -8.40 15.66
N CYS A 521 -28.71 -9.32 15.27
CA CYS A 521 -28.93 -9.68 13.87
C CYS A 521 -30.41 -9.57 13.52
N SER A 522 -30.71 -9.19 12.28
CA SER A 522 -32.07 -9.21 11.75
C SER A 522 -32.43 -10.62 11.24
N SER A 523 -33.71 -10.98 11.23
CA SER A 523 -34.17 -12.26 10.66
C SER A 523 -33.72 -12.41 9.20
N GLY A 524 -32.79 -13.32 8.93
CA GLY A 524 -32.21 -13.57 7.60
C GLY A 524 -30.72 -13.30 7.46
N GLU A 525 -30.08 -12.63 8.42
CA GLU A 525 -28.62 -12.50 8.52
C GLU A 525 -28.09 -13.45 9.63
N SER A 526 -27.02 -14.19 9.33
CA SER A 526 -26.64 -15.40 10.08
C SER A 526 -26.20 -15.11 11.53
N ALA A 527 -27.12 -15.29 12.49
CA ALA A 527 -26.85 -15.38 13.93
C ALA A 527 -25.69 -16.34 14.28
N GLU A 528 -25.45 -17.34 13.41
CA GLU A 528 -24.37 -18.32 13.50
C GLU A 528 -22.96 -17.69 13.56
N ARG A 529 -22.71 -16.58 12.82
CA ARG A 529 -21.37 -15.96 12.75
C ARG A 529 -20.93 -15.35 14.07
N GLN A 530 -21.88 -14.81 14.82
CA GLN A 530 -21.61 -14.13 16.08
C GLN A 530 -21.44 -15.09 17.25
N VAL A 531 -22.30 -16.11 17.30
CA VAL A 531 -22.14 -17.25 18.20
C VAL A 531 -20.76 -17.90 17.96
N ALA A 532 -20.33 -18.02 16.70
CA ALA A 532 -19.01 -18.54 16.36
C ALA A 532 -17.85 -17.68 16.89
N CYS A 533 -17.97 -16.34 16.90
CA CYS A 533 -16.92 -15.46 17.43
C CYS A 533 -16.80 -15.54 18.96
N SER A 534 -17.92 -15.56 19.69
CA SER A 534 -17.91 -15.76 21.14
C SER A 534 -17.34 -17.13 21.52
N ALA A 535 -17.78 -18.19 20.82
CA ALA A 535 -17.26 -19.53 21.03
C ALA A 535 -15.76 -19.62 20.75
N LEU A 536 -15.27 -18.94 19.70
CA LEU A 536 -13.84 -18.85 19.43
C LEU A 536 -13.08 -18.17 20.58
N ILE A 537 -13.58 -17.06 21.13
CA ILE A 537 -12.93 -16.39 22.26
C ILE A 537 -12.81 -17.36 23.46
N ASP A 538 -13.89 -18.07 23.79
CA ASP A 538 -13.90 -19.03 24.90
C ASP A 538 -12.92 -20.19 24.65
N GLU A 539 -12.87 -20.73 23.42
CA GLU A 539 -11.90 -21.75 23.02
C GLU A 539 -10.46 -21.26 23.16
N LEU A 540 -10.16 -20.03 22.71
CA LEU A 540 -8.82 -19.46 22.80
C LEU A 540 -8.41 -19.21 24.25
N VAL A 541 -9.31 -18.69 25.09
CA VAL A 541 -9.05 -18.47 26.52
C VAL A 541 -8.83 -19.78 27.27
N ALA A 542 -9.53 -20.85 26.87
CA ALA A 542 -9.37 -22.19 27.45
C ALA A 542 -8.03 -22.87 27.07
N MET A 543 -7.27 -22.33 26.12
CA MET A 543 -5.98 -22.90 25.75
C MET A 543 -4.94 -22.74 26.86
N PRO A 544 -4.03 -23.72 27.03
CA PRO A 544 -3.03 -23.70 28.10
C PRO A 544 -2.19 -22.40 28.11
N GLY A 545 -2.27 -21.67 29.24
CA GLY A 545 -1.50 -20.46 29.51
C GLY A 545 -2.04 -19.17 28.91
N VAL A 546 -3.15 -19.20 28.14
CA VAL A 546 -3.70 -17.99 27.50
C VAL A 546 -4.44 -17.10 28.50
N ALA A 547 -5.20 -17.67 29.43
CA ALA A 547 -5.91 -16.92 30.48
C ALA A 547 -4.97 -16.11 31.40
N GLU A 548 -3.68 -16.46 31.44
CA GLU A 548 -2.64 -15.82 32.27
C GLU A 548 -1.83 -14.77 31.49
N TRP A 549 -2.19 -14.49 30.23
CA TRP A 549 -1.47 -13.54 29.40
C TRP A 549 -1.53 -12.11 29.94
N PRO A 550 -0.43 -11.34 29.82
CA PRO A 550 -0.42 -9.93 30.21
C PRO A 550 -1.31 -9.11 29.27
N ALA A 551 -1.79 -7.95 29.75
CA ALA A 551 -2.69 -7.07 29.01
C ALA A 551 -2.23 -6.73 27.57
N ALA A 552 -0.91 -6.62 27.35
CA ALA A 552 -0.36 -6.38 26.02
C ALA A 552 -0.58 -7.57 25.05
N GLU A 553 -0.48 -8.81 25.52
CA GLU A 553 -0.78 -10.01 24.72
C GLU A 553 -2.29 -10.17 24.54
N THR A 554 -3.10 -9.86 25.56
CA THR A 554 -4.56 -9.82 25.44
C THR A 554 -5.01 -8.82 24.39
N LEU A 555 -4.40 -7.62 24.36
CA LEU A 555 -4.69 -6.61 23.34
C LEU A 555 -4.28 -7.08 21.94
N ARG A 556 -3.13 -7.75 21.81
CA ARG A 556 -2.70 -8.34 20.53
C ARG A 556 -3.68 -9.42 20.06
N LEU A 557 -4.14 -10.28 20.96
CA LEU A 557 -5.15 -11.30 20.69
C LEU A 557 -6.47 -10.67 20.25
N ALA A 558 -6.98 -9.69 20.99
CA ALA A 558 -8.19 -8.98 20.62
C ALA A 558 -8.07 -8.30 19.24
N THR A 559 -6.92 -7.70 18.95
CA THR A 559 -6.64 -7.09 17.64
C THR A 559 -6.65 -8.13 16.52
N ALA A 560 -6.01 -9.29 16.74
CA ALA A 560 -5.99 -10.37 15.76
C ALA A 560 -7.39 -10.98 15.54
N ILE A 561 -8.19 -11.15 16.60
CA ILE A 561 -9.59 -11.61 16.48
C ILE A 561 -10.41 -10.61 15.67
N SER A 562 -10.33 -9.32 15.99
CA SER A 562 -11.04 -8.27 15.24
C SER A 562 -10.67 -8.29 13.76
N ALA A 563 -9.36 -8.32 13.45
CA ALA A 563 -8.87 -8.31 12.08
C ALA A 563 -9.22 -9.56 11.28
N ASN A 564 -9.44 -10.70 11.94
CA ASN A 564 -9.83 -11.97 11.31
C ASN A 564 -11.35 -12.18 11.25
N THR A 565 -12.15 -11.30 11.85
CA THR A 565 -13.61 -11.43 11.85
C THR A 565 -14.21 -10.75 10.60
N PRO A 566 -15.09 -11.43 9.84
CA PRO A 566 -15.72 -10.83 8.66
C PRO A 566 -16.52 -9.55 9.00
N PRO A 567 -16.66 -8.59 8.07
CA PRO A 567 -17.37 -7.34 8.34
C PRO A 567 -18.84 -7.57 8.68
N ALA A 568 -19.33 -6.85 9.69
CA ALA A 568 -20.75 -6.81 10.07
C ALA A 568 -21.62 -5.93 9.15
N SER A 569 -21.01 -5.09 8.30
CA SER A 569 -21.72 -4.17 7.39
C SER A 569 -21.29 -4.40 5.94
N SER A 570 -22.25 -4.28 5.02
CA SER A 570 -22.02 -4.37 3.57
C SER A 570 -21.51 -3.07 2.94
N LEU A 571 -21.58 -1.94 3.65
CA LEU A 571 -21.09 -0.64 3.16
C LEU A 571 -19.59 -0.49 3.41
N LYS A 572 -18.88 0.05 2.41
CA LYS A 572 -17.45 0.42 2.51
C LYS A 572 -17.30 1.72 3.30
N SER A 573 -16.16 1.91 3.95
CA SER A 573 -15.85 3.16 4.65
C SER A 573 -14.92 4.04 3.80
N LEU A 574 -15.24 5.34 3.71
CA LEU A 574 -14.33 6.39 3.27
C LEU A 574 -13.79 7.07 4.53
N TYR A 575 -12.58 6.70 4.94
CA TYR A 575 -11.89 7.33 6.06
C TYR A 575 -11.27 8.64 5.62
N VAL A 576 -11.62 9.75 6.27
CA VAL A 576 -11.10 11.08 5.93
C VAL A 576 -10.18 11.56 7.03
N ASP A 577 -8.89 11.71 6.72
CA ASP A 577 -7.91 12.21 7.69
C ASP A 577 -8.16 13.70 8.01
N ILE A 578 -8.34 13.98 9.30
CA ILE A 578 -8.51 15.31 9.87
C ILE A 578 -7.54 15.55 11.05
N SER A 579 -6.37 14.89 11.02
CA SER A 579 -5.45 14.85 12.15
C SER A 579 -5.06 16.21 12.71
N HIS A 580 -4.68 17.18 11.86
CA HIS A 580 -4.32 18.52 12.34
C HIS A 580 -5.53 19.29 12.87
N LEU A 581 -6.74 19.07 12.33
CA LEU A 581 -7.95 19.71 12.88
C LEU A 581 -8.25 19.27 14.32
N VAL A 582 -7.92 18.02 14.67
CA VAL A 582 -8.15 17.47 16.01
C VAL A 582 -7.01 17.82 16.97
N THR A 583 -5.75 17.80 16.52
CA THR A 583 -4.59 17.96 17.41
C THR A 583 -4.26 19.43 17.74
N GLU A 584 -4.19 20.31 16.73
CA GLU A 584 -3.65 21.67 16.92
C GLU A 584 -4.42 22.79 16.18
N ASP A 585 -5.35 22.45 15.28
CA ASP A 585 -6.04 23.36 14.33
C ASP A 585 -5.17 24.55 13.91
N ALA A 586 -4.26 24.32 12.96
CA ALA A 586 -3.29 25.32 12.49
C ALA A 586 -3.90 26.57 11.85
N LYS A 587 -5.22 26.59 11.60
CA LYS A 587 -5.97 27.73 11.00
C LYS A 587 -5.34 28.26 9.72
N THR A 588 -4.81 27.39 8.87
CA THR A 588 -4.31 27.77 7.53
C THR A 588 -5.41 27.65 6.47
N GLY A 589 -5.11 28.10 5.24
CA GLY A 589 -6.01 27.90 4.10
C GLY A 589 -6.33 26.42 3.83
N ILE A 590 -5.41 25.51 4.13
CA ILE A 590 -5.63 24.06 4.01
C ILE A 590 -6.68 23.61 5.04
N GLN A 591 -6.55 24.00 6.31
CA GLN A 591 -7.55 23.62 7.32
C GLN A 591 -8.94 24.21 7.04
N ARG A 592 -9.02 25.34 6.33
CA ARG A 592 -10.31 25.84 5.78
C ARG A 592 -10.90 24.84 4.79
N VAL A 593 -10.12 24.39 3.80
CA VAL A 593 -10.54 23.37 2.81
C VAL A 593 -11.00 22.09 3.51
N VAL A 594 -10.17 21.54 4.41
CA VAL A 594 -10.47 20.28 5.12
C VAL A 594 -11.82 20.36 5.84
N ARG A 595 -12.10 21.46 6.56
CA ARG A 595 -13.37 21.66 7.28
C ARG A 595 -14.58 21.64 6.35
N HIS A 596 -14.53 22.37 5.24
CA HIS A 596 -15.67 22.48 4.32
C HIS A 596 -15.92 21.17 3.57
N ILE A 597 -14.85 20.53 3.07
CA ILE A 597 -14.96 19.24 2.39
C ILE A 597 -15.53 18.16 3.32
N VAL A 598 -15.03 18.07 4.56
CA VAL A 598 -15.55 17.11 5.55
C VAL A 598 -17.03 17.38 5.84
N ALA A 599 -17.43 18.63 6.02
CA ALA A 599 -18.83 18.97 6.26
C ALA A 599 -19.76 18.49 5.13
N GLU A 600 -19.37 18.73 3.87
CA GLU A 600 -20.16 18.32 2.70
C GLU A 600 -20.15 16.80 2.50
N LEU A 601 -19.03 16.11 2.73
CA LEU A 601 -18.96 14.65 2.66
C LEU A 601 -19.82 13.97 3.75
N LEU A 602 -19.90 14.56 4.94
CA LEU A 602 -20.76 14.05 6.02
C LEU A 602 -22.25 14.27 5.71
N ALA A 603 -22.60 15.43 5.13
CA ALA A 603 -23.97 15.75 4.75
C ALA A 603 -24.46 14.94 3.54
N THR A 604 -23.58 14.72 2.55
CA THR A 604 -23.87 14.01 1.30
C THR A 604 -22.80 12.94 1.04
N PRO A 605 -22.84 11.81 1.75
CA PRO A 605 -21.85 10.74 1.57
C PRO A 605 -21.98 10.12 0.17
N PRO A 606 -20.86 9.65 -0.43
CA PRO A 606 -20.89 8.98 -1.72
C PRO A 606 -21.69 7.67 -1.70
N ASP A 607 -22.34 7.32 -2.80
CA ASP A 607 -23.14 6.09 -2.91
C ASP A 607 -22.30 4.84 -2.60
N GLY A 608 -22.82 3.95 -1.75
CA GLY A 608 -22.13 2.72 -1.34
C GLY A 608 -21.03 2.92 -0.29
N TYR A 609 -20.79 4.16 0.16
CA TYR A 609 -19.80 4.50 1.16
C TYR A 609 -20.41 5.16 2.40
N ARG A 610 -19.81 4.87 3.55
CA ARG A 610 -19.99 5.61 4.79
C ARG A 610 -18.76 6.48 5.04
N VAL A 611 -18.95 7.76 5.29
CA VAL A 611 -17.83 8.68 5.55
C VAL A 611 -17.49 8.69 7.04
N GLU A 612 -16.22 8.47 7.35
CA GLU A 612 -15.70 8.37 8.72
C GLU A 612 -14.46 9.25 8.89
N PRO A 613 -14.58 10.44 9.49
CA PRO A 613 -13.42 11.24 9.83
C PRO A 613 -12.55 10.53 10.88
N VAL A 614 -11.24 10.53 10.64
CA VAL A 614 -10.25 9.85 11.49
C VAL A 614 -9.08 10.77 11.79
N TYR A 615 -8.36 10.48 12.86
CA TYR A 615 -7.13 11.18 13.22
C TYR A 615 -6.08 10.20 13.74
N ILE A 616 -4.81 10.55 13.60
CA ILE A 616 -3.68 9.79 14.11
C ILE A 616 -2.81 10.66 15.02
N GLN A 617 -2.23 10.02 16.03
CA GLN A 617 -1.24 10.61 16.93
C GLN A 617 0.13 9.93 16.72
N PRO A 618 1.22 10.45 17.33
CA PRO A 618 2.55 9.83 17.21
C PRO A 618 2.65 8.36 17.68
N ASP A 619 1.60 7.81 18.29
CA ASP A 619 1.50 6.40 18.66
C ASP A 619 1.19 5.46 17.49
N GLY A 620 0.94 6.01 16.29
CA GLY A 620 0.72 5.23 15.08
C GLY A 620 -0.68 4.61 14.97
N VAL A 621 -1.62 4.97 15.86
CA VAL A 621 -2.97 4.40 15.89
C VAL A 621 -3.99 5.41 15.40
N PHE A 622 -4.62 5.12 14.25
CA PHE A 622 -5.79 5.87 13.79
C PHE A 622 -6.97 5.66 14.72
N ARG A 623 -7.69 6.73 15.03
CA ARG A 623 -8.90 6.75 15.83
C ARG A 623 -10.03 7.45 15.07
N TYR A 624 -11.26 7.02 15.32
CA TYR A 624 -12.43 7.74 14.83
C TYR A 624 -12.50 9.12 15.47
N ALA A 625 -12.83 10.16 14.72
CA ALA A 625 -12.96 11.52 15.24
C ALA A 625 -14.42 11.86 15.62
N ARG A 626 -15.10 10.96 16.34
CA ARG A 626 -16.54 11.09 16.67
C ARG A 626 -16.79 12.30 17.55
N SER A 627 -15.94 12.46 18.56
CA SER A 627 -16.01 13.56 19.51
C SER A 627 -15.90 14.92 18.82
N TYR A 628 -14.95 15.05 17.86
CA TYR A 628 -14.82 16.26 17.05
C TYR A 628 -16.08 16.53 16.21
N CYS A 629 -16.55 15.52 15.47
CA CYS A 629 -17.66 15.67 14.53
C CYS A 629 -18.98 15.99 15.24
N VAL A 630 -19.27 15.33 16.34
CA VAL A 630 -20.49 15.59 17.14
C VAL A 630 -20.46 17.00 17.70
N ASN A 631 -19.35 17.43 18.32
CA ASN A 631 -19.23 18.78 18.88
C ASN A 631 -19.38 19.87 17.80
N ARG A 632 -18.90 19.61 16.59
CA ARG A 632 -18.88 20.59 15.50
C ARG A 632 -20.18 20.65 14.68
N PHE A 633 -20.76 19.49 14.37
CA PHE A 633 -21.85 19.34 13.40
C PHE A 633 -23.18 18.87 14.01
N HIS A 634 -23.15 18.15 15.14
CA HIS A 634 -24.34 17.61 15.80
C HIS A 634 -24.35 17.91 17.31
N PRO A 635 -24.32 19.20 17.71
CA PRO A 635 -24.21 19.58 19.12
C PRO A 635 -25.36 18.98 19.95
N GLY A 636 -25.02 18.33 21.06
CA GLY A 636 -25.99 17.70 21.97
C GLY A 636 -26.24 16.21 21.72
N VAL A 637 -25.77 15.64 20.62
CA VAL A 637 -25.74 14.18 20.41
C VAL A 637 -24.60 13.57 21.24
N VAL A 638 -24.75 12.33 21.69
CA VAL A 638 -23.69 11.57 22.38
C VAL A 638 -23.42 10.29 21.60
N LEU A 639 -22.18 10.10 21.15
CA LEU A 639 -21.70 8.88 20.52
C LEU A 639 -20.68 8.16 21.43
N PRO A 640 -20.36 6.88 21.16
CA PRO A 640 -19.25 6.21 21.81
C PRO A 640 -17.93 6.95 21.61
N ASP A 641 -17.01 6.77 22.56
CA ASP A 641 -15.68 7.38 22.54
C ASP A 641 -14.90 7.08 21.24
N ASP A 642 -13.89 7.92 21.00
CA ASP A 642 -12.95 7.79 19.90
C ASP A 642 -12.08 6.53 20.10
N SER A 643 -12.48 5.44 19.44
CA SER A 643 -11.80 4.14 19.49
C SER A 643 -10.78 4.00 18.35
N PRO A 644 -9.81 3.07 18.45
CA PRO A 644 -9.00 2.68 17.30
C PRO A 644 -9.84 2.30 16.09
N VAL A 645 -9.37 2.66 14.90
CA VAL A 645 -10.01 2.32 13.62
C VAL A 645 -9.68 0.88 13.26
N ASP A 646 -10.70 0.13 12.88
CA ASP A 646 -10.56 -1.21 12.32
C ASP A 646 -10.73 -1.14 10.80
N PHE A 647 -9.62 -0.96 10.10
CA PHE A 647 -9.58 -0.85 8.65
C PHE A 647 -9.88 -2.19 7.98
N ARG A 648 -10.76 -2.17 6.96
CA ARG A 648 -11.21 -3.38 6.28
C ARG A 648 -10.79 -3.41 4.80
N PRO A 649 -10.66 -4.61 4.20
CA PRO A 649 -10.46 -4.74 2.77
C PRO A 649 -11.55 -4.03 1.97
N GLY A 650 -11.15 -3.24 0.98
CA GLY A 650 -12.08 -2.48 0.12
C GLY A 650 -12.50 -1.12 0.67
N ASP A 651 -12.11 -0.75 1.90
CA ASP A 651 -12.23 0.62 2.39
C ASP A 651 -11.26 1.55 1.67
N THR A 652 -11.55 2.85 1.74
CA THR A 652 -10.70 3.91 1.17
C THR A 652 -10.26 4.84 2.28
N PHE A 653 -8.96 5.11 2.35
CA PHE A 653 -8.39 6.17 3.20
C PHE A 653 -8.06 7.39 2.33
N LEU A 654 -8.49 8.56 2.76
CA LEU A 654 -8.24 9.84 2.13
C LEU A 654 -7.48 10.75 3.10
N GLY A 655 -6.17 10.86 2.88
CA GLY A 655 -5.28 11.84 3.50
C GLY A 655 -5.58 13.24 3.01
N LEU A 656 -6.68 13.83 3.51
CA LEU A 656 -7.13 15.17 3.15
C LEU A 656 -6.35 16.25 3.89
N ASP A 657 -6.00 16.02 5.15
CA ASP A 657 -5.17 16.93 5.92
C ASP A 657 -3.69 16.81 5.52
N LEU A 658 -2.97 17.93 5.47
CA LEU A 658 -1.54 17.95 5.10
C LEU A 658 -0.68 17.55 6.30
N ALA A 659 -0.81 16.30 6.75
CA ALA A 659 -0.06 15.71 7.86
C ALA A 659 1.40 15.37 7.50
N ALA A 660 2.12 16.32 6.89
CA ALA A 660 3.43 16.08 6.27
C ALA A 660 4.49 15.52 7.23
N HIS A 661 4.41 15.88 8.51
CA HIS A 661 5.32 15.43 9.56
C HIS A 661 5.00 14.03 10.10
N LEU A 662 3.79 13.50 9.87
CA LEU A 662 3.35 12.19 10.39
C LEU A 662 3.53 11.08 9.37
N VAL A 663 3.19 11.31 8.10
CA VAL A 663 3.15 10.22 7.10
C VAL A 663 4.49 9.50 6.93
N PRO A 664 5.65 10.18 6.77
CA PRO A 664 6.93 9.49 6.64
C PRO A 664 7.33 8.75 7.92
N TYR A 665 7.02 9.33 9.09
CA TYR A 665 7.35 8.75 10.40
C TYR A 665 6.49 7.52 10.72
N LEU A 666 5.23 7.52 10.29
CA LEU A 666 4.24 6.47 10.56
C LEU A 666 4.02 5.57 9.35
N ARG A 667 5.03 5.46 8.48
CA ARG A 667 4.99 4.67 7.23
C ARG A 667 4.45 3.25 7.44
N ASP A 668 4.87 2.57 8.49
CA ASP A 668 4.45 1.20 8.81
C ASP A 668 2.93 1.07 9.04
N THR A 669 2.28 2.12 9.56
CA THR A 669 0.83 2.15 9.73
C THR A 669 0.14 2.11 8.37
N TYR A 670 0.60 2.91 7.41
CA TYR A 670 0.05 2.93 6.05
C TYR A 670 0.35 1.64 5.29
N VAL A 671 1.56 1.07 5.42
CA VAL A 671 1.88 -0.24 4.83
C VAL A 671 0.93 -1.32 5.38
N ARG A 672 0.62 -1.28 6.68
CA ARG A 672 -0.33 -2.21 7.30
C ARG A 672 -1.75 -2.03 6.76
N MET A 673 -2.22 -0.79 6.63
CA MET A 673 -3.52 -0.49 6.00
C MET A 673 -3.59 -1.05 4.58
N ARG A 674 -2.58 -0.78 3.75
CA ARG A 674 -2.47 -1.30 2.39
C ARG A 674 -2.45 -2.84 2.36
N SER A 675 -1.73 -3.47 3.28
CA SER A 675 -1.69 -4.94 3.38
C SER A 675 -3.07 -5.55 3.65
N ARG A 676 -3.92 -4.84 4.40
CA ARG A 676 -5.31 -5.20 4.68
C ARG A 676 -6.26 -4.91 3.50
N GLY A 677 -5.76 -4.33 2.40
CA GLY A 677 -6.55 -4.04 1.20
C GLY A 677 -7.32 -2.73 1.28
N VAL A 678 -6.86 -1.77 2.09
CA VAL A 678 -7.35 -0.38 2.06
C VAL A 678 -6.69 0.35 0.89
N ASP A 679 -7.49 1.04 0.08
CA ASP A 679 -6.98 1.96 -0.94
C ASP A 679 -6.58 3.28 -0.28
N ILE A 680 -5.31 3.66 -0.35
CA ILE A 680 -4.75 4.86 0.32
C ILE A 680 -4.58 5.98 -0.71
N HIS A 681 -5.31 7.07 -0.52
CA HIS A 681 -5.24 8.27 -1.35
C HIS A 681 -4.76 9.47 -0.54
N PHE A 682 -3.95 10.35 -1.14
CA PHE A 682 -3.55 11.62 -0.52
C PHE A 682 -3.92 12.81 -1.39
N VAL A 683 -4.32 13.91 -0.75
CA VAL A 683 -4.53 15.19 -1.42
C VAL A 683 -3.22 15.98 -1.45
N VAL A 684 -2.82 16.43 -2.65
CA VAL A 684 -1.63 17.28 -2.84
C VAL A 684 -2.08 18.69 -3.21
N TYR A 685 -1.70 19.64 -2.35
CA TYR A 685 -2.07 21.05 -2.51
C TYR A 685 -1.14 21.79 -3.46
N ASP A 686 0.18 21.53 -3.39
CA ASP A 686 1.17 22.05 -4.33
C ASP A 686 2.49 21.26 -4.22
N LEU A 687 3.42 21.49 -5.15
CA LEU A 687 4.80 20.98 -5.13
C LEU A 687 5.84 22.10 -4.93
N LEU A 688 5.42 23.27 -4.42
CA LEU A 688 6.29 24.44 -4.31
C LEU A 688 7.49 24.21 -3.37
N PRO A 689 7.40 23.45 -2.26
CA PRO A 689 8.59 23.08 -1.48
C PRO A 689 9.67 22.33 -2.29
N LEU A 690 9.29 21.65 -3.39
CA LEU A 690 10.22 20.96 -4.28
C LEU A 690 10.75 21.87 -5.40
N PHE A 691 9.87 22.67 -6.02
CA PHE A 691 10.23 23.47 -7.20
C PHE A 691 10.72 24.88 -6.88
N ARG A 692 10.28 25.45 -5.76
CA ARG A 692 10.67 26.78 -5.28
C ARG A 692 11.22 26.75 -3.85
N PRO A 693 12.22 25.89 -3.54
CA PRO A 693 12.79 25.81 -2.19
C PRO A 693 13.40 27.14 -1.74
N ASP A 694 13.80 27.99 -2.69
CA ASP A 694 14.27 29.36 -2.46
C ASP A 694 13.22 30.27 -1.77
N CYS A 695 11.94 29.88 -1.81
CA CYS A 695 10.84 30.62 -1.22
C CYS A 695 10.39 30.08 0.14
N PHE A 696 11.01 29.03 0.70
CA PHE A 696 10.64 28.41 1.98
C PHE A 696 11.76 28.49 3.02
N ASP A 697 11.43 28.18 4.27
CA ASP A 697 12.40 28.02 5.34
C ASP A 697 13.15 26.69 5.20
N GLU A 698 14.49 26.74 5.28
CA GLU A 698 15.35 25.57 5.07
C GLU A 698 15.07 24.44 6.07
N ALA A 699 14.63 24.77 7.29
CA ALA A 699 14.33 23.79 8.33
C ALA A 699 13.10 22.90 8.01
N GLY A 700 12.11 23.42 7.27
CA GLY A 700 10.87 22.69 6.97
C GLY A 700 10.93 21.84 5.70
N LEU A 701 11.83 22.18 4.76
CA LEU A 701 11.95 21.52 3.47
C LEU A 701 12.18 19.99 3.55
N PRO A 702 13.04 19.46 4.46
CA PRO A 702 13.24 18.02 4.58
C PRO A 702 11.95 17.24 4.85
N THR A 703 11.06 17.79 5.70
CA THR A 703 9.78 17.16 6.04
C THR A 703 8.88 17.01 4.81
N PHE A 704 8.74 18.07 4.01
CA PHE A 704 7.93 18.01 2.79
C PHE A 704 8.53 17.06 1.75
N ARG A 705 9.85 17.08 1.56
CA ARG A 705 10.54 16.17 0.62
C ARG A 705 10.26 14.71 0.95
N LEU A 706 10.42 14.33 2.21
CA LEU A 706 10.11 12.98 2.69
C LEU A 706 8.63 12.65 2.55
N TRP A 707 7.74 13.63 2.73
CA TRP A 707 6.30 13.44 2.53
C TRP A 707 5.96 13.11 1.08
N TYR A 708 6.46 13.88 0.11
CA TYR A 708 6.21 13.60 -1.32
C TYR A 708 6.76 12.22 -1.73
N GLU A 709 7.97 11.87 -1.29
CA GLU A 709 8.55 10.54 -1.56
C GLU A 709 7.69 9.42 -0.93
N ALA A 710 7.26 9.60 0.32
CA ALA A 710 6.45 8.61 1.03
C ALA A 710 5.09 8.40 0.35
N ILE A 711 4.35 9.46 0.02
CA ILE A 711 3.03 9.30 -0.63
C ILE A 711 3.18 8.75 -2.06
N ALA A 712 4.24 9.11 -2.78
CA ALA A 712 4.49 8.60 -4.13
C ALA A 712 4.80 7.10 -4.15
N GLU A 713 5.24 6.52 -3.04
CA GLU A 713 5.48 5.09 -2.90
C GLU A 713 4.30 4.34 -2.26
N LEU A 714 3.69 4.93 -1.23
CA LEU A 714 2.66 4.28 -0.42
C LEU A 714 1.26 4.32 -1.03
N ALA A 715 0.90 5.44 -1.69
CA ALA A 715 -0.48 5.70 -2.09
C ALA A 715 -0.88 4.94 -3.36
N GLU A 716 -2.09 4.40 -3.42
CA GLU A 716 -2.74 3.94 -4.65
C GLU A 716 -3.19 5.12 -5.54
N GLY A 717 -3.38 6.29 -4.95
CA GLY A 717 -3.92 7.47 -5.64
C GLY A 717 -3.42 8.79 -5.06
N ILE A 718 -3.11 9.74 -5.94
CA ILE A 718 -2.75 11.11 -5.60
C ILE A 718 -3.79 12.03 -6.23
N ILE A 719 -4.43 12.87 -5.42
CA ILE A 719 -5.49 13.76 -5.86
C ILE A 719 -5.02 15.20 -5.67
N CYS A 720 -4.80 15.91 -6.76
CA CYS A 720 -4.31 17.29 -6.72
C CYS A 720 -5.48 18.29 -6.71
N ILE A 721 -5.25 19.48 -6.14
CA ILE A 721 -6.29 20.54 -6.09
C ILE A 721 -6.45 21.32 -7.42
N SER A 722 -5.70 20.93 -8.44
CA SER A 722 -5.75 21.45 -9.81
C SER A 722 -5.13 20.45 -10.77
N ARG A 723 -5.46 20.57 -12.05
CA ARG A 723 -4.81 19.81 -13.11
C ARG A 723 -3.33 20.20 -13.24
N THR A 724 -3.00 21.47 -13.07
CA THR A 724 -1.63 21.98 -13.08
C THR A 724 -0.77 21.25 -12.04
N VAL A 725 -1.25 21.13 -10.80
CA VAL A 725 -0.53 20.41 -9.73
C VAL A 725 -0.45 18.91 -10.03
N ALA A 726 -1.46 18.31 -10.69
CA ALA A 726 -1.40 16.92 -11.14
C ALA A 726 -0.32 16.70 -12.22
N ASP A 727 -0.23 17.60 -13.20
CA ASP A 727 0.79 17.55 -14.25
C ASP A 727 2.20 17.77 -13.65
N GLU A 728 2.34 18.70 -12.70
CA GLU A 728 3.56 18.93 -11.91
C GLU A 728 3.99 17.68 -11.13
N PHE A 729 3.07 17.04 -10.42
CA PHE A 729 3.35 15.79 -9.69
C PHE A 729 3.81 14.69 -10.65
N LYS A 730 3.12 14.53 -11.79
CA LYS A 730 3.50 13.57 -12.83
C LYS A 730 4.89 13.84 -13.39
N GLN A 731 5.26 15.10 -13.61
CA GLN A 731 6.58 15.50 -14.10
C GLN A 731 7.70 15.24 -13.08
N TRP A 732 7.38 15.26 -11.80
CA TRP A 732 8.32 14.97 -10.72
C TRP A 732 8.55 13.46 -10.51
N LEU A 733 7.59 12.59 -10.83
CA LEU A 733 7.71 11.14 -10.58
C LEU A 733 8.93 10.47 -11.27
N PRO A 734 9.30 10.77 -12.54
CA PRO A 734 10.53 10.23 -13.14
C PRO A 734 11.84 10.71 -12.50
N GLN A 735 11.78 11.78 -11.69
CA GLN A 735 12.89 12.20 -10.84
C GLN A 735 12.93 11.41 -9.55
N ALA A 736 11.78 11.31 -8.85
CA ALA A 736 11.68 10.58 -7.59
C ALA A 736 11.97 9.09 -7.75
N MET A 737 11.45 8.48 -8.82
CA MET A 737 11.52 7.04 -9.11
C MET A 737 11.12 6.16 -7.91
N PRO A 738 9.91 6.33 -7.34
CA PRO A 738 9.45 5.52 -6.22
C PRO A 738 9.40 4.03 -6.61
N MET A 739 9.75 3.15 -5.67
CA MET A 739 9.69 1.71 -5.88
C MET A 739 8.24 1.24 -5.92
N ARG A 740 7.76 0.82 -7.09
CA ARG A 740 6.36 0.40 -7.27
C ARG A 740 6.25 -0.81 -8.20
N GLY A 741 5.39 -1.75 -7.83
CA GLY A 741 4.89 -2.82 -8.71
C GLY A 741 3.57 -2.48 -9.41
N ARG A 742 2.96 -1.33 -9.08
CA ARG A 742 1.65 -0.88 -9.57
C ARG A 742 1.67 0.60 -9.94
N PRO A 743 0.87 1.02 -10.93
CA PRO A 743 0.81 2.41 -11.30
C PRO A 743 0.19 3.23 -10.16
N VAL A 744 0.74 4.42 -9.89
CA VAL A 744 0.06 5.42 -9.06
C VAL A 744 -0.99 6.11 -9.93
N ARG A 745 -2.22 6.21 -9.42
CA ARG A 745 -3.30 6.92 -10.09
C ARG A 745 -3.21 8.39 -9.72
N ILE A 746 -3.34 9.28 -10.71
CA ILE A 746 -3.27 10.72 -10.50
C ILE A 746 -4.63 11.30 -10.90
N GLY A 747 -5.27 12.01 -10.00
CA GLY A 747 -6.54 12.69 -10.20
C GLY A 747 -6.44 14.14 -9.77
N TRP A 748 -7.49 14.91 -10.04
CA TRP A 748 -7.58 16.28 -9.57
C TRP A 748 -9.04 16.69 -9.32
N PHE A 749 -9.21 17.68 -8.45
CA PHE A 749 -10.48 18.37 -8.21
C PHE A 749 -10.19 19.85 -7.97
N HIS A 750 -11.16 20.72 -8.20
CA HIS A 750 -11.03 22.15 -7.92
C HIS A 750 -11.59 22.48 -6.54
N LEU A 751 -10.95 23.45 -5.87
CA LEU A 751 -11.45 23.91 -4.57
C LEU A 751 -12.71 24.75 -4.75
N GLY A 752 -13.65 24.59 -3.81
CA GLY A 752 -14.85 25.40 -3.76
C GLY A 752 -14.61 26.75 -3.09
N ALA A 753 -15.55 27.66 -3.26
CA ALA A 753 -15.62 28.92 -2.52
C ALA A 753 -17.08 29.30 -2.27
N ASP A 754 -17.47 29.49 -1.02
CA ASP A 754 -18.83 29.95 -0.66
C ASP A 754 -18.73 31.22 0.21
N LEU A 755 -18.09 32.27 -0.29
CA LEU A 755 -18.27 33.62 0.25
C LEU A 755 -19.59 34.20 -0.28
N VAL A 756 -20.72 33.58 0.10
CA VAL A 756 -22.04 34.06 -0.30
C VAL A 756 -22.57 35.03 0.77
N PRO A 757 -23.14 36.20 0.40
CA PRO A 757 -23.62 37.20 1.33
C PRO A 757 -24.76 36.64 2.19
N THR A 758 -24.57 36.57 3.51
CA THR A 758 -25.71 36.50 4.43
C THR A 758 -26.28 37.90 4.58
N ALA A 759 -27.52 38.09 4.13
CA ALA A 759 -28.31 39.31 4.19
C ALA A 759 -27.88 40.44 3.24
N GLU A 760 -28.86 41.30 2.94
CA GLU A 760 -28.77 42.47 2.05
C GLU A 760 -27.48 43.27 2.32
N ALA A 761 -26.96 43.93 1.29
CA ALA A 761 -25.78 44.79 1.39
C ALA A 761 -25.98 45.84 2.50
N ASP A 762 -25.58 45.51 3.73
CA ASP A 762 -25.41 46.46 4.81
C ASP A 762 -24.33 47.46 4.35
N ASP A 763 -24.54 48.74 4.66
CA ASP A 763 -23.61 49.81 4.33
C ASP A 763 -22.19 49.39 4.73
N VAL A 764 -21.28 49.31 3.74
CA VAL A 764 -19.85 49.03 3.94
C VAL A 764 -19.17 50.17 4.74
N GLU A 765 -19.92 51.25 4.97
CA GLU A 765 -19.51 52.45 5.70
C GLU A 765 -19.19 52.12 7.16
N GLY A 766 -17.90 52.25 7.52
CA GLY A 766 -17.41 52.04 8.89
C GLY A 766 -16.91 50.63 9.23
N VAL A 767 -16.96 49.66 8.29
CA VAL A 767 -16.43 48.29 8.50
C VAL A 767 -14.91 48.24 8.40
N LEU A 768 -14.32 49.00 7.45
CA LEU A 768 -12.87 49.06 7.26
C LEU A 768 -12.22 50.05 8.24
N PRO A 769 -11.01 49.76 8.75
CA PRO A 769 -10.32 50.63 9.69
C PRO A 769 -9.66 51.86 9.05
N PHE A 770 -9.85 52.07 7.74
CA PHE A 770 -9.28 53.17 6.96
C PHE A 770 -10.24 53.64 5.87
N ASP A 771 -10.01 54.85 5.38
CA ASP A 771 -10.72 55.45 4.25
C ASP A 771 -9.88 55.32 2.96
N LEU A 772 -10.50 54.80 1.90
CA LEU A 772 -9.89 54.64 0.58
C LEU A 772 -10.05 55.88 -0.30
N GLY A 773 -10.84 56.88 0.12
CA GLY A 773 -10.97 58.17 -0.55
C GLY A 773 -11.59 58.11 -1.96
N GLY A 774 -12.29 57.03 -2.30
CA GLY A 774 -12.90 56.80 -3.62
C GLY A 774 -11.90 56.56 -4.76
N LYS A 775 -10.61 56.34 -4.44
CA LYS A 775 -9.54 56.12 -5.42
C LYS A 775 -9.54 54.67 -5.92
N PRO A 776 -9.04 54.40 -7.14
CA PRO A 776 -8.82 53.03 -7.60
C PRO A 776 -7.96 52.26 -6.59
N SER A 777 -8.49 51.16 -6.07
CA SER A 777 -7.91 50.42 -4.95
C SER A 777 -7.63 48.97 -5.33
N PHE A 778 -6.38 48.53 -5.15
CA PHE A 778 -5.90 47.20 -5.53
C PHE A 778 -5.70 46.33 -4.30
N LEU A 779 -6.39 45.19 -4.25
CA LEU A 779 -6.41 44.29 -3.11
C LEU A 779 -5.47 43.10 -3.33
N MET A 780 -4.63 42.79 -2.35
CA MET A 780 -3.91 41.51 -2.24
C MET A 780 -4.39 40.77 -0.99
N VAL A 781 -4.78 39.50 -1.14
CA VAL A 781 -5.23 38.64 -0.03
C VAL A 781 -4.31 37.42 0.10
N GLY A 782 -3.71 37.24 1.28
CA GLY A 782 -2.90 36.07 1.61
C GLY A 782 -1.77 36.36 2.59
N THR A 783 -1.14 35.29 3.12
CA THR A 783 0.07 35.42 3.94
C THR A 783 1.19 36.12 3.18
N ILE A 784 1.87 37.06 3.83
CA ILE A 784 3.00 37.79 3.24
C ILE A 784 4.22 36.89 3.27
N GLU A 785 4.60 36.36 2.12
CA GLU A 785 5.72 35.42 1.94
C GLU A 785 6.42 35.65 0.57
N PRO A 786 7.66 35.16 0.37
CA PRO A 786 8.52 35.55 -0.76
C PRO A 786 7.90 35.30 -2.13
N ARG A 787 7.19 34.17 -2.31
CA ARG A 787 6.60 33.78 -3.60
C ARG A 787 5.35 34.58 -3.97
N LYS A 788 4.70 35.30 -3.05
CA LYS A 788 3.40 35.97 -3.29
C LYS A 788 3.55 37.34 -3.95
N GLY A 789 4.77 37.77 -4.28
CA GLY A 789 5.02 38.97 -5.07
C GLY A 789 4.88 40.30 -4.32
N HIS A 790 4.58 40.32 -3.01
CA HIS A 790 4.39 41.55 -2.23
C HIS A 790 5.54 42.58 -2.36
N ALA A 791 6.80 42.11 -2.39
CA ALA A 791 7.95 42.99 -2.55
C ALA A 791 8.01 43.66 -3.94
N GLN A 792 7.68 42.91 -5.00
CA GLN A 792 7.59 43.42 -6.36
C GLN A 792 6.42 44.40 -6.47
N THR A 793 5.26 44.06 -5.88
CA THR A 793 4.09 44.93 -5.87
C THR A 793 4.39 46.27 -5.21
N LEU A 794 5.00 46.27 -4.02
CA LEU A 794 5.33 47.52 -3.34
C LEU A 794 6.23 48.41 -4.22
N ALA A 795 7.26 47.83 -4.84
CA ALA A 795 8.15 48.56 -5.75
C ALA A 795 7.43 49.05 -7.02
N ALA A 796 6.48 48.28 -7.55
CA ALA A 796 5.68 48.70 -8.70
C ALA A 796 4.75 49.87 -8.34
N PHE A 797 4.16 49.87 -7.15
CA PHE A 797 3.33 50.97 -6.66
C PHE A 797 4.14 52.22 -6.34
N GLU A 798 5.36 52.08 -5.79
CA GLU A 798 6.30 53.20 -5.68
C GLU A 798 6.57 53.86 -7.04
N ALA A 799 6.75 53.06 -8.10
CA ALA A 799 6.90 53.57 -9.45
C ALA A 799 5.63 54.26 -9.97
N LEU A 800 4.44 53.69 -9.72
CA LEU A 800 3.16 54.30 -10.10
C LEU A 800 2.91 55.64 -9.40
N TRP A 801 3.15 55.72 -8.09
CA TRP A 801 3.03 56.95 -7.32
C TRP A 801 4.04 58.00 -7.80
N ALA A 802 5.28 57.59 -8.11
CA ALA A 802 6.28 58.49 -8.69
C ALA A 802 5.92 58.99 -10.10
N ARG A 803 5.18 58.19 -10.88
CA ARG A 803 4.60 58.58 -12.19
C ARG A 803 3.35 59.46 -12.06
N GLY A 804 2.86 59.70 -10.84
CA GLY A 804 1.73 60.59 -10.56
C GLY A 804 0.35 59.90 -10.57
N HIS A 805 0.29 58.57 -10.54
CA HIS A 805 -0.97 57.83 -10.40
C HIS A 805 -1.50 57.88 -8.96
N ASP A 806 -2.75 58.28 -8.79
CA ASP A 806 -3.43 58.38 -7.49
C ASP A 806 -4.23 57.09 -7.21
N VAL A 807 -3.53 56.04 -6.75
CA VAL A 807 -4.07 54.69 -6.56
C VAL A 807 -3.70 54.11 -5.20
N ASN A 808 -4.57 53.27 -4.63
CA ASN A 808 -4.34 52.61 -3.35
C ASN A 808 -3.86 51.15 -3.52
N LEU A 809 -2.92 50.74 -2.68
CA LEU A 809 -2.54 49.34 -2.48
C LEU A 809 -3.03 48.88 -1.10
N VAL A 810 -3.85 47.82 -1.08
CA VAL A 810 -4.38 47.22 0.15
C VAL A 810 -3.88 45.78 0.29
N LEU A 811 -3.20 45.49 1.39
CA LEU A 811 -2.71 44.15 1.73
C LEU A 811 -3.55 43.58 2.88
N ILE A 812 -4.07 42.36 2.72
CA ILE A 812 -4.71 41.59 3.79
C ILE A 812 -3.94 40.29 4.02
N GLY A 813 -3.34 40.17 5.20
CA GLY A 813 -2.77 38.92 5.68
C GLY A 813 -1.58 39.11 6.62
N LYS A 814 -1.36 38.06 7.43
CA LYS A 814 -0.29 38.05 8.43
C LYS A 814 1.10 37.92 7.78
N PRO A 815 2.16 38.43 8.43
CA PRO A 815 3.54 38.09 8.07
C PRO A 815 3.76 36.58 8.07
N GLY A 816 4.37 36.07 7.01
CA GLY A 816 4.89 34.70 6.92
C GLY A 816 6.37 34.65 7.28
N TRP A 817 7.13 33.88 6.50
CA TRP A 817 8.56 33.64 6.70
C TRP A 817 9.43 34.41 5.70
N ARG A 818 10.69 34.69 6.04
CA ARG A 818 11.69 35.36 5.18
C ARG A 818 11.24 36.71 4.60
N VAL A 819 10.41 37.44 5.36
CA VAL A 819 9.83 38.73 4.95
C VAL A 819 10.12 39.84 5.94
N GLU A 820 11.05 39.67 6.88
CA GLU A 820 11.36 40.63 7.93
C GLU A 820 11.70 42.01 7.35
N SER A 821 12.56 42.05 6.33
CA SER A 821 12.93 43.29 5.65
C SER A 821 11.76 43.95 4.93
N LEU A 822 10.89 43.15 4.30
CA LEU A 822 9.69 43.64 3.62
C LEU A 822 8.67 44.19 4.62
N VAL A 823 8.44 43.48 5.73
CA VAL A 823 7.52 43.89 6.79
C VAL A 823 7.95 45.21 7.41
N THR A 824 9.25 45.36 7.70
CA THR A 824 9.80 46.66 8.16
C THR A 824 9.56 47.75 7.12
N ARG A 825 9.87 47.48 5.85
CA ARG A 825 9.65 48.44 4.77
C ARG A 825 8.17 48.83 4.60
N LEU A 826 7.24 47.89 4.74
CA LEU A 826 5.80 48.15 4.66
C LEU A 826 5.31 49.03 5.81
N ARG A 827 5.75 48.75 7.06
CA ARG A 827 5.32 49.49 8.25
C ARG A 827 5.87 50.91 8.29
N ASP A 828 7.11 51.09 7.84
CA ASP A 828 7.81 52.37 7.88
C ASP A 828 7.65 53.17 6.57
N HIS A 829 6.83 52.68 5.62
CA HIS A 829 6.67 53.29 4.31
C HIS A 829 6.02 54.68 4.37
N ALA A 830 6.49 55.64 3.56
CA ALA A 830 5.98 57.03 3.58
C ALA A 830 4.49 57.17 3.18
N GLU A 831 3.97 56.20 2.42
CA GLU A 831 2.59 56.13 1.93
C GLU A 831 1.64 55.31 2.83
N ILE A 832 2.13 54.72 3.93
CA ILE A 832 1.29 53.95 4.86
C ILE A 832 0.18 54.84 5.43
N GLY A 833 -1.07 54.36 5.40
CA GLY A 833 -2.26 55.10 5.81
C GLY A 833 -2.70 56.22 4.86
N LYS A 834 -2.03 56.41 3.70
CA LYS A 834 -2.41 57.39 2.67
C LYS A 834 -2.81 56.71 1.36
N HIS A 835 -1.89 55.93 0.78
CA HIS A 835 -2.08 55.13 -0.43
C HIS A 835 -1.72 53.66 -0.22
N LEU A 836 -1.00 53.33 0.86
CA LEU A 836 -0.70 51.96 1.26
C LEU A 836 -1.47 51.61 2.52
N PHE A 837 -2.20 50.50 2.50
CA PHE A 837 -2.98 50.00 3.64
C PHE A 837 -2.65 48.53 3.88
N TRP A 838 -2.49 48.13 5.14
CA TRP A 838 -2.21 46.74 5.50
C TRP A 838 -3.01 46.32 6.74
N LEU A 839 -3.89 45.31 6.59
CA LEU A 839 -4.45 44.56 7.71
C LEU A 839 -3.70 43.23 7.88
N ASP A 840 -3.13 43.01 9.07
CA ASP A 840 -2.50 41.73 9.40
C ASP A 840 -3.53 40.60 9.57
N ARG A 841 -4.71 40.94 10.08
CA ARG A 841 -5.87 40.07 10.24
C ARG A 841 -7.14 40.85 9.88
N ALA A 842 -7.90 40.30 8.94
CA ALA A 842 -9.26 40.73 8.65
C ALA A 842 -10.23 39.67 9.19
N ASP A 843 -11.33 40.09 9.79
CA ASP A 843 -12.48 39.22 9.99
C ASP A 843 -13.26 39.05 8.67
N ASP A 844 -14.26 38.16 8.66
CA ASP A 844 -15.05 37.88 7.46
C ASP A 844 -15.76 39.13 6.95
N ALA A 845 -16.26 40.01 7.84
CA ALA A 845 -16.93 41.24 7.45
C ALA A 845 -15.97 42.23 6.76
N GLN A 846 -14.76 42.37 7.27
CA GLN A 846 -13.71 43.21 6.69
C GLN A 846 -13.22 42.66 5.34
N LEU A 847 -13.07 41.34 5.21
CA LEU A 847 -12.67 40.72 3.96
C LEU A 847 -13.76 40.89 2.88
N ILE A 848 -15.02 40.68 3.24
CA ILE A 848 -16.18 40.91 2.37
C ILE A 848 -16.24 42.38 1.94
N ALA A 849 -16.10 43.32 2.89
CA ALA A 849 -16.05 44.75 2.62
C ALA A 849 -14.95 45.13 1.62
N MET A 850 -13.76 44.52 1.75
CA MET A 850 -12.68 44.74 0.79
C MET A 850 -13.00 44.18 -0.60
N TYR A 851 -13.58 42.98 -0.70
CA TYR A 851 -14.02 42.44 -1.99
C TYR A 851 -15.16 43.26 -2.63
N GLN A 852 -16.00 43.92 -1.84
CA GLN A 852 -17.05 44.79 -2.37
C GLN A 852 -16.51 46.14 -2.86
N THR A 853 -15.48 46.69 -2.21
CA THR A 853 -14.99 48.07 -2.43
C THR A 853 -13.77 48.16 -3.33
N ALA A 854 -12.95 47.11 -3.42
CA ALA A 854 -11.76 47.10 -4.27
C ALA A 854 -12.12 47.31 -5.75
N SER A 855 -11.22 47.98 -6.48
CA SER A 855 -11.32 48.16 -7.93
C SER A 855 -10.80 46.93 -8.68
N ALA A 856 -9.78 46.26 -8.14
CA ALA A 856 -9.30 44.99 -8.66
C ALA A 856 -8.61 44.16 -7.57
N LEU A 857 -8.65 42.84 -7.72
CA LEU A 857 -7.72 41.94 -7.04
C LEU A 857 -6.40 41.91 -7.81
N LEU A 858 -5.28 42.03 -7.11
CA LEU A 858 -3.94 41.81 -7.64
C LEU A 858 -3.38 40.49 -7.12
N ALA A 859 -3.08 39.56 -8.03
CA ALA A 859 -2.53 38.24 -7.76
C ALA A 859 -1.15 38.06 -8.45
N PRO A 860 -0.07 38.64 -7.88
CA PRO A 860 1.23 38.68 -8.52
C PRO A 860 2.11 37.49 -8.14
N SER A 861 1.53 36.41 -7.60
CA SER A 861 2.26 35.22 -7.14
C SER A 861 3.19 34.65 -8.22
N GLU A 862 4.33 34.10 -7.79
CA GLU A 862 5.29 33.37 -8.64
C GLU A 862 5.07 31.85 -8.64
N GLY A 863 4.11 31.36 -7.85
CA GLY A 863 3.71 29.96 -7.80
C GLY A 863 2.55 29.79 -6.82
N GLU A 864 1.56 28.96 -7.17
CA GLU A 864 0.36 28.66 -6.39
C GLU A 864 -0.12 27.23 -6.68
N GLY A 865 -0.87 26.64 -5.76
CA GLY A 865 -1.56 25.37 -6.00
C GLY A 865 -2.94 25.52 -6.67
N PHE A 866 -3.60 26.66 -6.46
CA PHE A 866 -4.95 26.93 -7.00
C PHE A 866 -5.23 28.43 -7.18
N GLY A 867 -5.33 29.18 -6.07
CA GLY A 867 -5.62 30.63 -6.11
C GLY A 867 -7.05 31.01 -5.70
N LEU A 868 -7.49 30.58 -4.51
CA LEU A 868 -8.83 30.91 -3.97
C LEU A 868 -9.21 32.41 -4.06
N PRO A 869 -8.32 33.38 -3.78
CA PRO A 869 -8.68 34.80 -3.90
C PRO A 869 -9.22 35.22 -5.27
N LEU A 870 -8.81 34.56 -6.36
CA LEU A 870 -9.30 34.86 -7.71
C LEU A 870 -10.80 34.57 -7.79
N ILE A 871 -11.23 33.42 -7.28
CA ILE A 871 -12.64 33.01 -7.27
C ILE A 871 -13.44 33.92 -6.32
N GLU A 872 -12.89 34.19 -5.14
CA GLU A 872 -13.50 35.08 -4.16
C GLU A 872 -13.74 36.48 -4.76
N ALA A 873 -12.76 37.06 -5.45
CA ALA A 873 -12.92 38.35 -6.15
C ALA A 873 -13.99 38.30 -7.25
N ALA A 874 -14.02 37.22 -8.03
CA ALA A 874 -15.01 37.02 -9.09
C ALA A 874 -16.45 36.92 -8.55
N GLN A 875 -16.66 36.33 -7.36
CA GLN A 875 -17.97 36.27 -6.71
C GLN A 875 -18.54 37.66 -6.39
N TYR A 876 -17.68 38.64 -6.12
CA TYR A 876 -18.06 40.06 -5.94
C TYR A 876 -17.96 40.89 -7.22
N GLY A 877 -17.74 40.24 -8.36
CA GLY A 877 -17.60 40.86 -9.67
C GLY A 877 -16.40 41.80 -9.78
N ARG A 878 -15.36 41.60 -8.98
CA ARG A 878 -14.14 42.42 -9.03
C ARG A 878 -13.21 41.92 -10.14
N PRO A 879 -12.71 42.82 -11.02
CA PRO A 879 -11.66 42.49 -11.97
C PRO A 879 -10.42 41.88 -11.29
N ILE A 880 -9.76 40.98 -11.99
CA ILE A 880 -8.56 40.28 -11.52
C ILE A 880 -7.37 40.69 -12.39
N ILE A 881 -6.27 41.09 -11.76
CA ILE A 881 -4.97 41.28 -12.40
C ILE A 881 -4.05 40.18 -11.86
N ALA A 882 -3.65 39.24 -12.72
CA ALA A 882 -2.91 38.06 -12.31
C ALA A 882 -1.60 37.91 -13.08
N ARG A 883 -0.60 37.26 -12.46
CA ARG A 883 0.56 36.79 -13.22
C ARG A 883 0.14 35.68 -14.18
N ASP A 884 0.81 35.56 -15.33
CA ASP A 884 0.68 34.47 -16.30
C ASP A 884 1.20 33.10 -15.77
N LEU A 885 0.60 32.60 -14.69
CA LEU A 885 0.86 31.27 -14.15
C LEU A 885 -0.08 30.23 -14.77
N PRO A 886 0.38 29.00 -15.08
CA PRO A 886 -0.48 27.94 -15.61
C PRO A 886 -1.73 27.67 -14.77
N VAL A 887 -1.59 27.64 -13.44
CA VAL A 887 -2.74 27.43 -12.54
C VAL A 887 -3.73 28.60 -12.53
N PHE A 888 -3.27 29.83 -12.74
CA PHE A 888 -4.16 30.98 -12.85
C PHE A 888 -4.86 31.03 -14.20
N GLU A 889 -4.21 30.56 -15.27
CA GLU A 889 -4.88 30.33 -16.56
C GLU A 889 -5.93 29.21 -16.45
N GLU A 890 -5.63 28.13 -15.72
CA GLU A 890 -6.58 27.06 -15.44
C GLU A 890 -7.82 27.54 -14.67
N VAL A 891 -7.62 28.40 -13.65
CA VAL A 891 -8.71 28.87 -12.78
C VAL A 891 -9.48 30.04 -13.39
N ALA A 892 -8.80 31.04 -13.96
CA ALA A 892 -9.43 32.27 -14.43
C ALA A 892 -9.62 32.34 -15.95
N GLY A 893 -8.89 31.57 -16.76
CA GLY A 893 -9.03 31.59 -18.22
C GLY A 893 -8.99 33.01 -18.79
N GLU A 894 -9.98 33.39 -19.61
CA GLU A 894 -10.06 34.75 -20.20
C GLU A 894 -10.62 35.82 -19.23
N HIS A 895 -10.95 35.46 -17.99
CA HIS A 895 -11.61 36.33 -17.01
C HIS A 895 -10.65 37.14 -16.11
N ALA A 896 -9.36 37.17 -16.44
CA ALA A 896 -8.35 37.96 -15.76
C ALA A 896 -7.47 38.75 -16.74
N PHE A 897 -6.91 39.86 -16.27
CA PHE A 897 -5.90 40.62 -16.98
C PHE A 897 -4.51 40.10 -16.58
N TYR A 898 -3.81 39.48 -17.54
CA TYR A 898 -2.51 38.86 -17.26
C TYR A 898 -1.33 39.80 -17.49
N PHE A 899 -0.30 39.63 -16.66
CA PHE A 899 1.01 40.22 -16.87
C PHE A 899 2.12 39.19 -16.67
N SER A 900 3.25 39.44 -17.31
CA SER A 900 4.45 38.59 -17.23
C SER A 900 5.60 39.35 -16.58
N GLY A 901 6.54 38.60 -16.00
CA GLY A 901 7.81 39.13 -15.51
C GLY A 901 7.84 39.44 -14.00
N VAL A 902 9.06 39.53 -13.51
CA VAL A 902 9.37 39.55 -12.06
C VAL A 902 9.99 40.87 -11.60
N GLN A 903 10.23 41.79 -12.54
CA GLN A 903 10.70 43.13 -12.25
C GLN A 903 9.52 44.05 -11.91
N PRO A 904 9.71 45.09 -11.09
CA PRO A 904 8.64 46.02 -10.73
C PRO A 904 8.02 46.77 -11.92
N GLU A 905 8.83 47.17 -12.90
CA GLU A 905 8.42 48.03 -14.02
C GLU A 905 7.38 47.36 -14.94
N PRO A 906 7.56 46.11 -15.42
CA PRO A 906 6.53 45.42 -16.19
C PRO A 906 5.16 45.31 -15.48
N MET A 907 5.17 45.17 -14.15
CA MET A 907 3.96 45.14 -13.35
C MET A 907 3.30 46.52 -13.25
N ALA A 908 4.09 47.57 -13.00
CA ALA A 908 3.61 48.95 -13.01
C ALA A 908 2.99 49.30 -14.37
N ASP A 909 3.66 48.96 -15.47
CA ASP A 909 3.17 49.19 -16.83
C ASP A 909 1.88 48.38 -17.11
N ALA A 910 1.75 47.17 -16.55
CA ALA A 910 0.54 46.36 -16.67
C ALA A 910 -0.65 46.97 -15.91
N ILE A 911 -0.42 47.44 -14.69
CA ILE A 911 -1.44 48.14 -13.89
C ILE A 911 -1.85 49.44 -14.58
N GLU A 912 -0.91 50.19 -15.15
CA GLU A 912 -1.19 51.42 -15.90
C GLU A 912 -2.03 51.16 -17.15
N ARG A 913 -1.73 50.09 -17.90
CA ARG A 913 -2.58 49.64 -19.02
C ARG A 913 -3.97 49.24 -18.55
N TRP A 914 -4.05 48.50 -17.45
CA TRP A 914 -5.33 48.08 -16.87
C TRP A 914 -6.16 49.29 -16.40
N LEU A 915 -5.55 50.30 -15.77
CA LEU A 915 -6.23 51.54 -15.38
C LEU A 915 -6.83 52.28 -16.59
N GLY A 916 -6.15 52.25 -17.74
CA GLY A 916 -6.68 52.80 -18.99
C GLY A 916 -7.94 52.07 -19.49
N LEU A 917 -7.95 50.73 -19.39
CA LEU A 917 -9.12 49.91 -19.71
C LEU A 917 -10.25 50.14 -18.69
N PHE A 918 -9.92 50.18 -17.41
CA PHE A 918 -10.87 50.41 -16.31
C PHE A 918 -11.59 51.77 -16.43
N ALA A 919 -10.88 52.81 -16.85
CA ALA A 919 -11.47 54.13 -17.09
C ALA A 919 -12.48 54.16 -18.26
N THR A 920 -12.37 53.21 -19.19
CA THR A 920 -13.24 53.08 -20.37
C THR A 920 -14.31 51.99 -20.23
N GLY A 921 -14.20 51.12 -19.21
CA GLY A 921 -15.09 49.99 -18.99
C GLY A 921 -14.79 48.79 -19.89
N ASP A 922 -13.61 48.78 -20.51
CA ASP A 922 -13.12 47.77 -21.46
C ASP A 922 -12.19 46.73 -20.78
N GLU A 923 -12.05 46.76 -19.45
CA GLU A 923 -11.25 45.80 -18.71
C GLU A 923 -11.85 44.38 -18.78
N PRO A 924 -11.02 43.32 -18.78
CA PRO A 924 -11.51 41.95 -18.68
C PRO A 924 -12.40 41.78 -17.45
N ARG A 925 -13.65 41.39 -17.67
CA ARG A 925 -14.63 41.20 -16.60
C ARG A 925 -14.50 39.81 -15.98
N SER A 926 -14.48 39.77 -14.66
CA SER A 926 -14.40 38.52 -13.90
C SER A 926 -15.76 37.95 -13.47
N THR A 927 -16.88 38.64 -13.76
CA THR A 927 -18.25 38.22 -13.39
C THR A 927 -18.73 36.92 -14.06
N GLY A 928 -18.02 36.43 -15.07
CA GLY A 928 -18.33 35.18 -15.79
C GLY A 928 -17.43 34.00 -15.43
N LEU A 929 -16.49 34.17 -14.49
CA LEU A 929 -15.54 33.13 -14.10
C LEU A 929 -16.28 31.92 -13.51
N PRO A 930 -16.12 30.70 -14.07
CA PRO A 930 -16.74 29.50 -13.53
C PRO A 930 -16.09 29.10 -12.20
N TRP A 931 -16.89 28.84 -11.17
CA TRP A 931 -16.40 28.40 -9.87
C TRP A 931 -17.30 27.32 -9.27
N LEU A 932 -16.78 26.61 -8.27
CA LEU A 932 -17.47 25.52 -7.58
C LEU A 932 -17.91 25.95 -6.18
N THR A 933 -19.10 25.55 -5.76
CA THR A 933 -19.43 25.57 -4.32
C THR A 933 -18.59 24.54 -3.57
N TRP A 934 -18.52 24.61 -2.23
CA TRP A 934 -17.86 23.55 -1.46
C TRP A 934 -18.52 22.19 -1.67
N ARG A 935 -19.85 22.17 -1.89
CA ARG A 935 -20.59 20.95 -2.24
C ARG A 935 -20.14 20.37 -3.57
N ASP A 936 -20.01 21.20 -4.59
CA ASP A 936 -19.55 20.75 -5.91
C ASP A 936 -18.11 20.23 -5.86
N SER A 937 -17.24 20.91 -5.10
CA SER A 937 -15.85 20.50 -4.85
C SER A 937 -15.76 19.16 -4.12
N ALA A 938 -16.53 18.97 -3.04
CA ALA A 938 -16.59 17.71 -2.30
C ALA A 938 -17.13 16.55 -3.16
N ARG A 939 -18.14 16.82 -4.00
CA ARG A 939 -18.64 15.85 -4.98
C ARG A 939 -17.54 15.47 -5.97
N GLN A 940 -16.85 16.44 -6.57
CA GLN A 940 -15.76 16.17 -7.51
C GLN A 940 -14.63 15.35 -6.87
N LEU A 941 -14.25 15.67 -5.63
CA LEU A 941 -13.27 14.90 -4.87
C LEU A 941 -13.73 13.45 -4.64
N ALA A 942 -14.98 13.24 -4.21
CA ALA A 942 -15.53 11.90 -4.01
C ALA A 942 -15.56 11.07 -5.32
N GLU A 943 -15.91 11.72 -6.43
CA GLU A 943 -15.95 11.11 -7.75
C GLU A 943 -14.57 10.58 -8.21
N VAL A 944 -13.49 11.23 -7.77
CA VAL A 944 -12.11 10.75 -7.97
C VAL A 944 -11.78 9.68 -6.92
N ALA A 945 -11.93 10.02 -5.64
CA ALA A 945 -11.44 9.22 -4.51
C ALA A 945 -12.10 7.83 -4.42
N VAL A 946 -13.39 7.72 -4.73
CA VAL A 946 -14.14 6.45 -4.67
C VAL A 946 -14.87 6.12 -5.98
N GLY A 947 -15.17 7.12 -6.82
CA GLY A 947 -15.84 6.91 -8.11
C GLY A 947 -14.91 6.48 -9.26
N GLY A 948 -13.60 6.51 -9.07
CA GLY A 948 -12.62 6.02 -10.05
C GLY A 948 -12.34 6.95 -11.23
N ARG A 949 -12.75 8.22 -11.17
CA ARG A 949 -12.45 9.23 -12.20
C ARG A 949 -11.01 9.76 -12.12
N TRP A 950 -10.06 8.88 -12.42
CA TRP A 950 -8.65 9.23 -12.49
C TRP A 950 -8.33 9.98 -13.78
N TYR A 951 -7.46 10.99 -13.70
CA TYR A 951 -7.00 11.76 -14.84
C TYR A 951 -5.92 11.00 -15.61
N GLU A 952 -4.96 10.43 -14.89
CA GLU A 952 -3.79 9.76 -15.42
C GLU A 952 -3.35 8.60 -14.53
N SER A 953 -2.45 7.77 -15.05
CA SER A 953 -1.73 6.79 -14.25
C SER A 953 -0.25 6.80 -14.60
N TRP A 954 0.61 6.58 -13.62
CA TRP A 954 2.05 6.59 -13.81
C TRP A 954 2.69 5.35 -13.20
N MET A 955 3.61 4.74 -13.94
CA MET A 955 4.44 3.62 -13.48
C MET A 955 5.91 4.00 -13.70
N PRO A 956 6.84 3.55 -12.83
CA PRO A 956 8.27 3.66 -13.09
C PRO A 956 8.63 3.16 -14.49
N GLY A 957 9.11 4.08 -15.33
CA GLY A 957 9.55 3.79 -16.70
C GLY A 957 11.07 3.72 -16.81
N ALA A 958 11.57 3.53 -18.04
CA ALA A 958 13.00 3.58 -18.32
C ALA A 958 13.53 5.02 -18.47
N VAL A 959 12.64 6.01 -18.67
CA VAL A 959 12.99 7.43 -18.71
C VAL A 959 13.35 7.91 -17.31
N ARG A 960 14.40 8.73 -17.21
CA ARG A 960 14.80 9.46 -16.01
C ARG A 960 14.78 10.95 -16.31
N HIS A 961 14.32 11.73 -15.35
CA HIS A 961 14.31 13.19 -15.46
C HIS A 961 14.89 13.79 -14.18
N PHE A 962 15.72 14.82 -14.29
CA PHE A 962 16.33 15.49 -13.14
C PHE A 962 16.30 17.00 -13.35
N VAL A 963 15.69 17.77 -12.46
CA VAL A 963 15.67 19.23 -12.55
C VAL A 963 16.77 19.87 -11.71
N ALA A 964 17.14 21.11 -12.04
CA ALA A 964 18.18 21.85 -11.34
C ALA A 964 17.92 22.08 -9.84
N SER A 965 16.65 22.04 -9.42
CA SER A 965 16.22 22.12 -8.03
C SER A 965 16.15 20.77 -7.30
N ASP A 966 16.58 19.65 -7.91
CA ASP A 966 16.62 18.35 -7.24
C ASP A 966 17.50 18.43 -5.97
N TYR A 967 16.88 18.24 -4.82
CA TYR A 967 17.53 18.36 -3.52
C TYR A 967 18.51 17.22 -3.22
N ARG A 968 18.47 16.14 -3.99
CA ARG A 968 19.40 15.01 -3.88
C ARG A 968 20.67 15.24 -4.70
N ALA A 969 20.66 16.26 -5.56
CA ALA A 969 21.78 16.59 -6.41
C ALA A 969 22.95 17.18 -5.61
N GLN A 970 24.17 16.91 -6.06
CA GLN A 970 25.39 17.50 -5.51
C GLN A 970 25.87 18.65 -6.38
N SER A 971 26.48 19.66 -5.77
CA SER A 971 27.10 20.78 -6.46
C SER A 971 28.24 21.35 -5.61
N THR A 972 29.28 21.87 -6.27
CA THR A 972 30.38 22.61 -5.64
C THR A 972 30.47 24.06 -6.15
N THR A 973 29.63 24.46 -7.11
CA THR A 973 29.60 25.82 -7.70
C THR A 973 28.22 26.12 -8.29
N GLY A 974 27.93 27.41 -8.45
CA GLY A 974 26.69 27.91 -9.01
C GLY A 974 25.56 28.03 -7.99
N GLU A 975 24.64 28.94 -8.28
CA GLU A 975 23.53 29.31 -7.40
C GLU A 975 22.20 28.83 -7.98
N LEU A 976 21.30 28.35 -7.11
CA LEU A 976 19.93 28.02 -7.49
C LEU A 976 19.10 29.31 -7.41
N VAL A 977 18.63 29.79 -8.56
CA VAL A 977 17.80 30.98 -8.67
C VAL A 977 16.56 30.59 -9.47
N ARG A 978 15.38 30.70 -8.84
CA ARG A 978 14.08 30.46 -9.49
C ARG A 978 13.99 29.11 -10.24
N GLY A 979 14.46 28.03 -9.60
CA GLY A 979 14.41 26.69 -10.18
C GLY A 979 15.49 26.38 -11.23
N GLN A 980 16.37 27.34 -11.55
CA GLN A 980 17.50 27.16 -12.46
C GLN A 980 18.82 27.29 -11.71
N ARG A 981 19.84 26.54 -12.14
CA ARG A 981 21.17 26.63 -11.53
C ARG A 981 22.12 27.39 -12.44
N ILE A 982 22.63 28.52 -11.94
CA ILE A 982 23.41 29.49 -12.71
C ILE A 982 24.88 29.41 -12.29
N ALA A 983 25.79 29.34 -13.25
CA ALA A 983 27.23 29.41 -12.95
C ALA A 983 27.64 30.80 -12.44
N ILE A 984 28.48 30.82 -11.41
CA ILE A 984 28.93 32.05 -10.71
C ILE A 984 30.41 32.39 -10.95
N GLY A 985 30.97 31.96 -12.09
CA GLY A 985 32.36 32.24 -12.44
C GLY A 985 33.41 31.46 -11.61
N THR A 986 33.01 30.36 -10.97
CA THR A 986 33.93 29.47 -10.23
C THR A 986 33.91 28.07 -10.86
N SER A 987 35.10 27.54 -11.19
CA SER A 987 35.25 26.19 -11.74
C SER A 987 34.75 25.12 -10.76
N GLY A 988 34.05 24.10 -11.25
CA GLY A 988 33.62 22.99 -10.39
C GLY A 988 32.46 22.18 -10.97
N LEU A 989 31.86 21.38 -10.09
CA LEU A 989 30.64 20.64 -10.36
C LEU A 989 29.44 21.60 -10.25
N LEU A 990 28.82 21.93 -11.37
CA LEU A 990 27.59 22.71 -11.37
C LEU A 990 26.44 21.85 -10.85
N TYR A 991 26.34 20.60 -11.31
CA TYR A 991 25.26 19.68 -10.95
C TYR A 991 25.69 18.22 -11.09
N ALA A 992 25.38 17.37 -10.11
CA ALA A 992 25.44 15.92 -10.25
C ALA A 992 24.10 15.31 -9.83
N THR A 993 23.58 14.38 -10.63
CA THR A 993 22.44 13.55 -10.21
C THR A 993 22.80 12.73 -8.97
N PRO A 994 21.83 12.28 -8.15
CA PRO A 994 22.05 11.11 -7.30
C PRO A 994 22.49 9.92 -8.15
N THR A 995 23.11 8.90 -7.55
CA THR A 995 23.39 7.63 -8.24
C THR A 995 22.09 6.86 -8.44
N PHE A 996 21.89 6.25 -9.61
CA PHE A 996 20.67 5.49 -9.89
C PHE A 996 20.94 4.24 -10.73
N ALA A 997 20.03 3.28 -10.64
CA ALA A 997 20.09 2.03 -11.39
C ALA A 997 19.50 2.18 -12.81
N VAL A 998 20.18 1.59 -13.78
CA VAL A 998 19.81 1.57 -15.21
C VAL A 998 20.21 0.23 -15.82
N SER A 999 19.32 -0.34 -16.63
CA SER A 999 19.58 -1.62 -17.31
C SER A 999 20.49 -1.44 -18.52
N ALA A 1000 21.17 -2.50 -18.94
CA ALA A 1000 21.99 -2.54 -20.15
C ALA A 1000 21.17 -2.09 -21.38
N GLY A 1001 21.75 -1.25 -22.23
CA GLY A 1001 21.05 -0.72 -23.40
C GLY A 1001 21.70 0.53 -23.99
N GLU A 1002 21.05 1.06 -25.02
CA GLU A 1002 21.38 2.33 -25.66
C GLU A 1002 20.41 3.41 -25.14
N TYR A 1003 20.94 4.58 -24.82
CA TYR A 1003 20.18 5.68 -24.22
C TYR A 1003 20.54 7.01 -24.88
N GLN A 1004 19.57 7.92 -24.93
CA GLN A 1004 19.76 9.31 -25.30
C GLN A 1004 19.68 10.19 -24.04
N LEU A 1005 20.74 10.97 -23.81
CA LEU A 1005 20.83 11.98 -22.77
C LEU A 1005 20.64 13.37 -23.36
N ARG A 1006 19.68 14.14 -22.83
CA ARG A 1006 19.48 15.55 -23.14
C ARG A 1006 19.73 16.43 -21.93
N VAL A 1007 20.46 17.53 -22.14
CA VAL A 1007 20.70 18.57 -21.13
C VAL A 1007 20.01 19.84 -21.58
N MET A 1008 19.06 20.31 -20.79
CA MET A 1008 18.26 21.51 -21.05
C MET A 1008 18.79 22.72 -20.27
N GLY A 1009 18.90 23.85 -20.93
CA GLY A 1009 19.42 25.09 -20.34
C GLY A 1009 19.73 26.16 -21.38
N SER A 1010 20.60 27.11 -21.00
CA SER A 1010 21.21 28.04 -21.93
C SER A 1010 22.70 28.19 -21.66
N ARG A 1011 23.49 28.41 -22.71
CA ARG A 1011 24.95 28.63 -22.62
C ARG A 1011 25.39 29.70 -23.62
N ASP A 1012 26.20 30.63 -23.14
CA ASP A 1012 26.90 31.60 -24.00
C ASP A 1012 28.14 30.97 -24.65
N GLY A 1013 28.23 31.04 -25.98
CA GLY A 1013 29.30 30.43 -26.77
C GLY A 1013 30.65 31.13 -26.64
N ASP A 1014 30.66 32.42 -26.26
CA ASP A 1014 31.89 33.20 -26.08
C ASP A 1014 32.44 33.11 -24.64
N SER A 1015 31.76 32.33 -23.79
CA SER A 1015 32.14 32.06 -22.41
C SER A 1015 32.98 30.78 -22.27
N GLY A 1016 33.52 30.53 -21.08
CA GLY A 1016 34.32 29.33 -20.78
C GLY A 1016 33.61 27.98 -21.05
N SER A 1017 34.32 26.88 -20.82
CA SER A 1017 33.86 25.52 -21.15
C SER A 1017 32.88 24.96 -20.12
N ALA A 1018 31.83 24.31 -20.59
CA ALA A 1018 30.92 23.48 -19.81
C ALA A 1018 30.74 22.13 -20.52
N TRP A 1019 30.78 21.03 -19.77
CA TRP A 1019 30.65 19.68 -20.32
C TRP A 1019 29.87 18.77 -19.39
N VAL A 1020 29.41 17.65 -19.91
CA VAL A 1020 28.71 16.62 -19.15
C VAL A 1020 29.51 15.32 -19.17
N ASP A 1021 29.61 14.68 -18.00
CA ASP A 1021 30.23 13.38 -17.78
C ASP A 1021 29.17 12.37 -17.33
N VAL A 1022 29.23 11.15 -17.86
CA VAL A 1022 28.39 10.01 -17.45
C VAL A 1022 29.30 8.90 -16.95
N GLU A 1023 29.11 8.49 -15.70
CA GLU A 1023 29.99 7.56 -15.02
C GLU A 1023 29.24 6.50 -14.21
N ALA A 1024 29.88 5.33 -14.02
CA ALA A 1024 29.37 4.19 -13.24
C ALA A 1024 30.54 3.48 -12.51
N HIS A 1025 30.22 2.51 -11.63
CA HIS A 1025 31.18 1.74 -10.83
C HIS A 1025 32.13 2.63 -10.01
N GLY A 1026 31.56 3.58 -9.25
CA GLY A 1026 32.34 4.53 -8.45
C GLY A 1026 33.26 5.45 -9.26
N GLY A 1027 32.94 5.67 -10.53
CA GLY A 1027 33.74 6.49 -11.45
C GLY A 1027 34.82 5.72 -12.21
N ALA A 1028 34.97 4.40 -12.00
CA ALA A 1028 35.90 3.57 -12.77
C ALA A 1028 35.52 3.50 -14.26
N TRP A 1029 34.22 3.61 -14.56
CA TRP A 1029 33.71 3.65 -15.92
C TRP A 1029 33.26 5.06 -16.26
N ARG A 1030 33.91 5.69 -17.24
CA ARG A 1030 33.43 6.90 -17.90
C ARG A 1030 32.77 6.50 -19.22
N LEU A 1031 31.45 6.39 -19.21
CA LEU A 1031 30.65 5.90 -20.33
C LEU A 1031 30.49 6.95 -21.43
N ALA A 1032 30.42 8.22 -21.07
CA ALA A 1032 30.38 9.34 -22.01
C ALA A 1032 30.98 10.60 -21.39
N SER A 1033 31.52 11.49 -22.23
CA SER A 1033 31.96 12.83 -21.87
C SER A 1033 31.82 13.73 -23.10
N SER A 1034 31.09 14.83 -23.00
CA SER A 1034 30.84 15.74 -24.14
C SER A 1034 30.73 17.19 -23.68
N GLU A 1035 31.31 18.11 -24.45
CA GLU A 1035 31.05 19.54 -24.26
C GLU A 1035 29.57 19.86 -24.56
N LEU A 1036 29.03 20.82 -23.80
CA LEU A 1036 27.68 21.36 -24.03
C LEU A 1036 27.77 22.44 -25.12
N THR A 1037 26.81 22.47 -26.02
CA THR A 1037 26.71 23.45 -27.11
C THR A 1037 26.18 24.82 -26.64
N ALA A 1038 26.50 25.87 -27.39
CA ALA A 1038 25.97 27.22 -27.16
C ALA A 1038 24.54 27.36 -27.71
N GLY A 1039 23.71 28.17 -27.05
CA GLY A 1039 22.32 28.40 -27.43
C GLY A 1039 21.35 28.26 -26.25
N GLU A 1040 20.05 28.23 -26.55
CA GLU A 1040 18.96 28.00 -25.60
C GLU A 1040 18.22 26.70 -25.93
N GLY A 1041 17.69 26.02 -24.90
CA GLY A 1041 16.98 24.75 -25.04
C GLY A 1041 17.88 23.55 -24.79
N ALA A 1042 17.97 22.62 -25.75
CA ALA A 1042 18.79 21.42 -25.62
C ALA A 1042 20.27 21.75 -25.90
N ILE A 1043 21.00 22.14 -24.85
CA ILE A 1043 22.43 22.46 -24.92
C ILE A 1043 23.32 21.22 -24.93
N GLY A 1044 22.79 20.01 -24.71
CA GLY A 1044 23.53 18.76 -24.91
C GLY A 1044 22.61 17.63 -25.35
N ASN A 1045 23.04 16.85 -26.35
CA ASN A 1045 22.37 15.64 -26.84
C ASN A 1045 23.44 14.55 -27.06
N ILE A 1046 23.44 13.50 -26.25
CA ILE A 1046 24.51 12.49 -26.20
C ILE A 1046 23.91 11.10 -26.22
N ASP A 1047 24.41 10.25 -27.12
CA ASP A 1047 24.09 8.83 -27.14
C ASP A 1047 25.03 8.08 -26.18
N ILE A 1048 24.46 7.23 -25.32
CA ILE A 1048 25.16 6.51 -24.27
C ILE A 1048 24.86 5.03 -24.40
N ARG A 1049 25.92 4.23 -24.50
CA ARG A 1049 25.85 2.77 -24.42
C ARG A 1049 26.18 2.29 -23.02
N ILE A 1050 25.25 1.57 -22.40
CA ILE A 1050 25.42 0.91 -21.11
C ILE A 1050 25.56 -0.60 -21.36
N PRO A 1051 26.75 -1.21 -21.16
CA PRO A 1051 27.02 -2.58 -21.60
C PRO A 1051 26.41 -3.67 -20.70
N GLU A 1052 26.09 -3.33 -19.45
CA GLU A 1052 25.50 -4.23 -18.45
C GLU A 1052 24.60 -3.43 -17.50
N ASP A 1053 23.74 -4.10 -16.73
CA ASP A 1053 22.94 -3.44 -15.72
C ASP A 1053 23.86 -2.79 -14.67
N VAL A 1054 23.72 -1.47 -14.49
CA VAL A 1054 24.49 -0.68 -13.54
C VAL A 1054 23.57 -0.21 -12.41
N ARG A 1055 24.07 -0.23 -11.17
CA ARG A 1055 23.28 0.20 -10.00
C ARG A 1055 23.61 1.63 -9.54
N ASP A 1056 24.69 2.21 -10.05
CA ASP A 1056 25.28 3.45 -9.54
C ASP A 1056 25.62 4.47 -10.63
N LEU A 1057 24.86 4.48 -11.74
CA LEU A 1057 25.05 5.47 -12.82
C LEU A 1057 24.89 6.89 -12.26
N ARG A 1058 25.77 7.81 -12.66
CA ARG A 1058 25.76 9.23 -12.28
C ARG A 1058 26.04 10.12 -13.48
N ILE A 1059 25.29 11.21 -13.60
CA ILE A 1059 25.46 12.24 -14.64
C ILE A 1059 25.91 13.54 -13.98
N ARG A 1060 26.94 14.18 -14.53
CA ARG A 1060 27.57 15.37 -13.96
C ARG A 1060 27.75 16.48 -14.99
N ILE A 1061 27.33 17.69 -14.64
CA ILE A 1061 27.60 18.91 -15.40
C ILE A 1061 28.74 19.65 -14.71
N MET A 1062 29.82 19.84 -15.45
CA MET A 1062 31.05 20.49 -15.01
C MET A 1062 31.21 21.83 -15.73
N VAL A 1063 31.76 22.82 -15.03
CA VAL A 1063 32.01 24.17 -15.57
C VAL A 1063 33.39 24.66 -15.19
N ASN A 1064 33.98 25.52 -16.02
CA ASN A 1064 35.17 26.30 -15.67
C ASN A 1064 34.79 27.72 -15.19
N GLY A 1065 35.75 28.45 -14.61
CA GLY A 1065 35.51 29.77 -14.00
C GLY A 1065 35.12 30.90 -14.98
N GLY A 1066 35.14 30.66 -16.28
CA GLY A 1066 34.67 31.62 -17.29
C GLY A 1066 33.32 31.25 -17.90
N ALA A 1067 32.73 30.09 -17.55
CA ALA A 1067 31.54 29.57 -18.21
C ALA A 1067 30.28 30.32 -17.77
N THR A 1068 29.50 30.77 -18.75
CA THR A 1068 28.18 31.37 -18.55
C THR A 1068 27.13 30.37 -19.01
N ILE A 1069 26.56 29.66 -18.05
CA ILE A 1069 25.58 28.60 -18.27
C ILE A 1069 24.45 28.71 -17.24
N VAL A 1070 23.23 28.48 -17.71
CA VAL A 1070 22.02 28.31 -16.92
C VAL A 1070 21.53 26.88 -17.15
N PHE A 1071 21.60 26.05 -16.11
CA PHE A 1071 21.13 24.67 -16.15
C PHE A 1071 19.66 24.57 -15.70
N GLY A 1072 18.84 23.88 -16.49
CA GLY A 1072 17.43 23.63 -16.21
C GLY A 1072 17.13 22.19 -15.82
N SER A 1073 17.38 21.23 -16.71
CA SER A 1073 17.09 19.80 -16.45
C SER A 1073 17.91 18.83 -17.29
N ILE A 1074 17.90 17.56 -16.89
CA ILE A 1074 18.47 16.42 -17.60
C ILE A 1074 17.35 15.41 -17.87
N GLU A 1075 17.28 14.90 -19.09
CA GLU A 1075 16.44 13.76 -19.46
C GLU A 1075 17.32 12.63 -20.00
N LEU A 1076 17.16 11.41 -19.47
CA LEU A 1076 17.78 10.20 -20.00
C LEU A 1076 16.66 9.25 -20.43
N SER A 1077 16.59 8.94 -21.72
CA SER A 1077 15.58 8.04 -22.29
C SER A 1077 16.24 6.89 -23.05
N PRO A 1078 15.62 5.70 -23.16
CA PRO A 1078 16.12 4.67 -24.07
C PRO A 1078 16.17 5.18 -25.51
N ALA A 1079 17.20 4.81 -26.26
CA ALA A 1079 17.26 5.09 -27.69
C ALA A 1079 16.12 4.34 -28.41
N ALA A 1080 15.44 5.04 -29.33
CA ALA A 1080 14.29 4.53 -30.07
C ALA A 1080 14.64 3.43 -31.09
#